data_AF-A0AA88XIW7-F1
#
_entry.id   AF-A0AA88XIW7-F1
#
_cell.length_a   1.000
_cell.length_b   1.000
_cell.length_c   1.000
_cell.angle_alpha   90.00
_cell.angle_beta   90.00
_cell.angle_gamma   90.00
#
_symmetry.space_group_name_H-M   'P 1'
#
loop_
_entity.id
_entity.type
_entity.pdbx_description
1 polymer ?
#
loop_
_entity_poly.entity_id
_entity_poly.type
_entity_poly.pdbx_seq_one_letter_code
_entity_poly.pdbx_strand_id
1 'polypeptide(L)'
;MPTPGENDVIEFKDIAKQLRVPFVIYADFETYVQPVAQCDDIDPNSSHTINLSKFEPCGFCYQVVSSDDNFTQPPVLYRGGDVVDTLLTRLLAEEERLFKRIKHIEPMQIDMEIEHQYETVTHCHICRKAFGKSSIKVRNHDHLNGKFIGIAHRDCNLQYKQVHFIPVIFHNLRGFDGHLIIRKLGKYKTKTLKVIANTQERYVSFSVSKLRFIDSFQFLDASLDSLVCNLKNDDTSHFKQFMHEFQSEKQREMLLRKGVYPYSYVTDESKFNDRQLPPKVAFYNSMKKCHISDDEYSHAQNVWKEMKMETLGDYHDLYLKCDVLLLVDVFERFRTLTIKNFDLDPAQFYTLAGLCWSACLKMTGVRLELITDAEQFQMIEKGTRGGVAMITRRYAEANNKDIPDTFDETKPSEYLGYFDMNNLYGGAMVEPLPVGDFRWLSPKEIESLDVFSIEKNAKTGYILEVSLGYPSHLHLLHSDYPLAPTNLQIKENNLSPYCKKLYGMFRKTQSDGEKVVSKKLVPTLWDKEEYVVHYRNLQFYLNQGMVLKKTHRVIAFTQDGWLKPYIQYNTNMRKKASNKFDVRLYKAYNNIVFGKTMENIRLHMNFNLVNTRKGLLRLTSKPSFERITIFDQQLVGVKNQRVKLVLDKPIYTGMCVLDLSKLFMYQFHYGFIKKKYGDRACLLMTDTDSLFYSIKTTDMYKDMQENRDLFDTSEYPKNHFLYSENNKKVVGKMKDETNGDPVTTFVGLRAKMYSFQTKHGLNVRKAKGVTKSVRDQDIDHQDYIDCLFNKEISRNVMESIRSDKHVFYLKAINKVSLSPYDDKRLVCDDGITTYAYGDYRINNS
;
A
#
# COMPACT_ATOMS: atom_id res chain seq x y z
N MET A 1 12.85 -24.92 5.92
CA MET A 1 12.35 -24.79 4.54
C MET A 1 11.07 -25.59 4.40
N PRO A 2 10.26 -25.40 3.34
CA PRO A 2 9.24 -26.37 2.94
C PRO A 2 9.84 -27.76 2.73
N THR A 3 9.06 -28.81 2.97
CA THR A 3 9.46 -30.19 2.73
C THR A 3 9.14 -30.57 1.28
N PRO A 4 10.13 -31.07 0.51
CA PRO A 4 9.90 -31.57 -0.84
C PRO A 4 8.76 -32.60 -0.90
N GLY A 5 7.84 -32.44 -1.85
CA GLY A 5 6.69 -33.32 -2.07
C GLY A 5 5.52 -33.19 -1.07
N GLU A 6 5.68 -32.45 0.04
CA GLU A 6 4.59 -32.26 1.02
C GLU A 6 3.94 -30.88 0.92
N ASN A 7 4.74 -29.81 0.92
CA ASN A 7 4.25 -28.43 0.97
C ASN A 7 5.17 -27.45 0.21
N ASP A 8 5.88 -27.97 -0.79
CA ASP A 8 6.78 -27.25 -1.69
C ASP A 8 6.08 -26.65 -2.91
N VAL A 9 4.75 -26.71 -3.02
CA VAL A 9 4.01 -26.09 -4.13
C VAL A 9 2.92 -25.15 -3.64
N ILE A 10 2.93 -23.93 -4.18
CA ILE A 10 1.83 -22.97 -4.07
C ILE A 10 0.91 -23.10 -5.28
N GLU A 11 -0.37 -23.25 -5.00
CA GLU A 11 -1.46 -23.26 -5.97
C GLU A 11 -2.75 -22.77 -5.28
N PHE A 12 -3.81 -22.54 -6.04
CA PHE A 12 -5.08 -22.10 -5.48
C PHE A 12 -5.73 -23.18 -4.59
N LYS A 13 -5.93 -22.87 -3.30
CA LYS A 13 -6.55 -23.76 -2.30
C LYS A 13 -7.80 -23.17 -1.63
N ASP A 14 -8.15 -21.93 -1.94
CA ASP A 14 -9.17 -21.15 -1.24
C ASP A 14 -10.60 -21.42 -1.77
N ILE A 15 -10.97 -22.69 -1.94
CA ILE A 15 -12.25 -23.08 -2.54
C ILE A 15 -13.45 -22.56 -1.74
N ALA A 16 -13.41 -22.63 -0.40
CA ALA A 16 -14.47 -22.13 0.47
C ALA A 16 -14.68 -20.61 0.38
N LYS A 17 -13.64 -19.85 -0.02
CA LYS A 17 -13.71 -18.37 -0.11
C LYS A 17 -14.50 -17.87 -1.31
N GLN A 18 -14.91 -18.78 -2.18
CA GLN A 18 -15.77 -18.50 -3.31
C GLN A 18 -17.24 -18.37 -2.90
N LEU A 19 -17.63 -18.97 -1.77
CA LEU A 19 -18.97 -18.78 -1.21
C LEU A 19 -19.13 -17.37 -0.66
N ARG A 20 -20.29 -16.77 -0.91
CA ARG A 20 -20.63 -15.51 -0.25
C ARG A 20 -20.91 -15.77 1.23
N VAL A 21 -20.35 -14.95 2.11
CA VAL A 21 -20.68 -14.97 3.54
C VAL A 21 -22.13 -14.49 3.72
N PRO A 22 -22.98 -15.22 4.47
CA PRO A 22 -24.42 -15.00 4.42
C PRO A 22 -24.82 -13.80 5.27
N PHE A 23 -24.05 -13.48 6.30
CA PHE A 23 -24.29 -12.34 7.20
C PHE A 23 -23.00 -11.57 7.44
N VAL A 24 -23.07 -10.25 7.35
CA VAL A 24 -21.98 -9.32 7.65
C VAL A 24 -22.53 -8.21 8.53
N ILE A 25 -21.78 -7.84 9.57
CA ILE A 25 -22.12 -6.71 10.42
C ILE A 25 -21.21 -5.55 10.06
N TYR A 26 -21.77 -4.38 9.83
CA TYR A 26 -21.04 -3.14 9.63
C TYR A 26 -21.25 -2.26 10.83
N ALA A 27 -20.20 -1.61 11.33
CA ALA A 27 -20.30 -0.80 12.53
C ALA A 27 -19.32 0.36 12.50
N ASP A 28 -19.63 1.38 13.29
CA ASP A 28 -18.76 2.53 13.53
C ASP A 28 -18.97 3.07 14.95
N PHE A 29 -17.95 3.74 15.48
CA PHE A 29 -18.05 4.49 16.73
C PHE A 29 -17.90 5.97 16.46
N GLU A 30 -18.46 6.76 17.37
CA GLU A 30 -18.03 8.14 17.54
C GLU A 30 -17.52 8.39 18.95
N THR A 31 -16.68 9.41 19.10
CA THR A 31 -15.96 9.68 20.34
C THR A 31 -16.01 11.14 20.74
N TYR A 32 -16.04 11.39 22.06
CA TYR A 32 -15.68 12.66 22.65
C TYR A 32 -14.18 12.92 22.48
N VAL A 33 -13.82 14.18 22.22
CA VAL A 33 -12.42 14.63 22.17
C VAL A 33 -12.10 15.45 23.41
N GLN A 34 -11.75 14.78 24.50
CA GLN A 34 -11.52 15.40 25.81
C GLN A 34 -10.13 16.04 25.88
N PRO A 35 -9.99 17.36 26.09
CA PRO A 35 -8.69 18.00 26.28
C PRO A 35 -7.92 17.41 27.48
N VAL A 36 -6.60 17.32 27.37
CA VAL A 36 -5.71 16.87 28.44
C VAL A 36 -4.88 18.07 28.93
N ALA A 37 -4.66 18.16 30.25
CA ALA A 37 -3.81 19.20 30.83
C ALA A 37 -2.37 19.12 30.28
N GLN A 38 -1.81 20.27 29.90
CA GLN A 38 -0.49 20.38 29.27
C GLN A 38 0.58 20.76 30.31
N CYS A 39 1.84 20.53 29.96
CA CYS A 39 3.00 21.02 30.72
C CYS A 39 3.65 22.15 29.90
N ASP A 40 3.90 23.29 30.53
CA ASP A 40 4.24 24.54 29.82
C ASP A 40 5.73 24.69 29.45
N ASP A 41 6.61 23.84 29.99
CA ASP A 41 8.07 23.92 29.78
C ASP A 41 8.57 22.99 28.67
N ILE A 42 8.43 23.40 27.41
CA ILE A 42 8.88 22.60 26.26
C ILE A 42 9.75 23.43 25.33
N ASP A 43 11.01 23.01 25.16
CA ASP A 43 11.95 23.63 24.21
C ASP A 43 11.49 23.40 22.75
N PRO A 44 11.16 24.47 21.99
CA PRO A 44 10.74 24.38 20.59
C PRO A 44 11.83 23.86 19.65
N ASN A 45 13.11 23.94 20.06
CA ASN A 45 14.25 23.46 19.26
C ASN A 45 14.52 21.96 19.45
N SER A 46 13.81 21.32 20.38
CA SER A 46 13.94 19.90 20.67
C SER A 46 12.84 19.06 19.99
N SER A 47 13.13 17.79 19.70
CA SER A 47 12.09 16.85 19.25
C SER A 47 11.31 16.35 20.46
N HIS A 48 10.00 16.62 20.50
CA HIS A 48 9.15 16.26 21.64
C HIS A 48 7.76 15.78 21.17
N THR A 49 6.98 15.23 22.10
CA THR A 49 5.61 14.75 21.85
C THR A 49 4.72 15.08 23.03
N ILE A 50 3.58 15.71 22.77
CA ILE A 50 2.61 16.18 23.77
C ILE A 50 1.25 15.55 23.48
N ASN A 51 0.52 15.16 24.52
CA ASN A 51 -0.87 14.72 24.39
C ASN A 51 -1.79 15.95 24.49
N LEU A 52 -2.58 16.21 23.44
CA LEU A 52 -3.52 17.33 23.37
C LEU A 52 -4.91 16.96 23.91
N SER A 53 -5.43 15.83 23.42
CA SER A 53 -6.77 15.36 23.77
C SER A 53 -6.80 13.84 23.85
N LYS A 54 -7.75 13.28 24.61
CA LYS A 54 -8.05 11.86 24.75
C LYS A 54 -9.39 11.55 24.09
N PHE A 55 -9.50 10.38 23.47
CA PHE A 55 -10.74 9.94 22.82
C PHE A 55 -11.52 8.99 23.73
N GLU A 56 -12.78 9.30 24.00
CA GLU A 56 -13.70 8.45 24.77
C GLU A 56 -14.96 8.13 23.95
N PRO A 57 -15.36 6.85 23.78
CA PRO A 57 -16.55 6.47 23.02
C PRO A 57 -17.82 7.15 23.54
N CYS A 58 -18.63 7.73 22.64
CA CYS A 58 -19.89 8.39 22.98
C CYS A 58 -21.12 7.79 22.30
N GLY A 59 -20.94 7.16 21.14
CA GLY A 59 -22.00 6.45 20.43
C GLY A 59 -21.47 5.35 19.52
N PHE A 60 -22.35 4.43 19.14
CA PHE A 60 -22.11 3.45 18.08
C PHE A 60 -23.34 3.30 17.19
N CYS A 61 -23.11 2.90 15.95
CA CYS A 61 -24.15 2.35 15.09
C CYS A 61 -23.64 1.04 14.49
N TYR A 62 -24.53 0.06 14.32
CA TYR A 62 -24.23 -1.11 13.50
C TYR A 62 -25.43 -1.56 12.67
N GLN A 63 -25.18 -2.18 11.53
CA GLN A 63 -26.20 -2.80 10.69
C GLN A 63 -25.81 -4.25 10.34
N VAL A 64 -26.77 -5.16 10.42
CA VAL A 64 -26.62 -6.55 9.98
C VAL A 64 -27.17 -6.69 8.56
N VAL A 65 -26.30 -7.07 7.63
CA VAL A 65 -26.65 -7.26 6.21
C VAL A 65 -26.54 -8.72 5.84
N SER A 66 -27.54 -9.22 5.13
CA SER A 66 -27.65 -10.60 4.69
C SER A 66 -27.42 -10.73 3.18
N SER A 67 -26.98 -11.89 2.71
CA SER A 67 -26.96 -12.24 1.28
C SER A 67 -28.37 -12.42 0.71
N ASP A 68 -29.35 -12.65 1.58
CA ASP A 68 -30.79 -12.65 1.29
C ASP A 68 -31.42 -11.46 2.03
N ASP A 69 -31.92 -10.50 1.25
CA ASP A 69 -32.44 -9.21 1.73
C ASP A 69 -33.56 -9.37 2.78
N ASN A 70 -34.28 -10.51 2.80
CA ASN A 70 -35.32 -10.80 3.79
C ASN A 70 -34.79 -10.89 5.23
N PHE A 71 -33.49 -11.14 5.42
CA PHE A 71 -32.87 -11.24 6.75
C PHE A 71 -32.01 -10.03 7.12
N THR A 72 -31.87 -9.05 6.22
CA THR A 72 -31.19 -7.78 6.52
C THR A 72 -31.97 -7.01 7.58
N GLN A 73 -31.26 -6.44 8.57
CA GLN A 73 -31.87 -5.74 9.69
C GLN A 73 -31.67 -4.22 9.55
N PRO A 74 -32.57 -3.40 10.11
CA PRO A 74 -32.37 -1.96 10.20
C PRO A 74 -31.15 -1.61 11.06
N PRO A 75 -30.54 -0.43 10.86
CA PRO A 75 -29.41 0.03 11.65
C PRO A 75 -29.81 0.22 13.13
N VAL A 76 -28.95 -0.26 14.02
CA VAL A 76 -29.10 -0.17 15.48
C VAL A 76 -28.17 0.91 16.00
N LEU A 77 -28.74 1.94 16.63
CA LEU A 77 -28.01 3.07 17.18
C LEU A 77 -28.04 3.08 18.71
N TYR A 78 -26.97 3.59 19.32
CA TYR A 78 -26.88 3.81 20.76
C TYR A 78 -25.90 4.96 21.08
N ARG A 79 -26.29 5.81 22.03
CA ARG A 79 -25.49 6.90 22.61
C ARG A 79 -25.60 6.81 24.14
N GLY A 80 -24.49 6.92 24.88
CA GLY A 80 -24.49 6.83 26.34
C GLY A 80 -23.13 6.47 26.98
N GLY A 81 -23.11 6.17 28.29
CA GLY A 81 -21.86 5.99 29.06
C GLY A 81 -21.13 4.64 28.93
N ASP A 82 -21.78 3.60 28.39
CA ASP A 82 -21.23 2.22 28.27
C ASP A 82 -21.22 1.71 26.83
N VAL A 83 -20.83 2.58 25.90
CA VAL A 83 -20.89 2.37 24.43
C VAL A 83 -20.27 1.03 23.99
N VAL A 84 -19.01 0.78 24.34
CA VAL A 84 -18.27 -0.41 23.86
C VAL A 84 -18.80 -1.71 24.50
N ASP A 85 -19.12 -1.67 25.79
CA ASP A 85 -19.65 -2.84 26.51
C ASP A 85 -21.05 -3.22 26.00
N THR A 86 -21.87 -2.21 25.70
CA THR A 86 -23.21 -2.36 25.11
C THR A 86 -23.12 -2.91 23.69
N LEU A 87 -22.21 -2.38 22.85
CA LEU A 87 -21.98 -2.91 21.51
C LEU A 87 -21.59 -4.39 21.57
N LEU A 88 -20.57 -4.74 22.34
CA LEU A 88 -20.08 -6.12 22.41
C LEU A 88 -21.16 -7.10 22.90
N THR A 89 -21.99 -6.68 23.85
CA THR A 89 -23.12 -7.47 24.33
C THR A 89 -24.15 -7.71 23.23
N ARG A 90 -24.54 -6.65 22.49
CA ARG A 90 -25.47 -6.77 21.35
C ARG A 90 -24.89 -7.63 20.23
N LEU A 91 -23.62 -7.44 19.85
CA LEU A 91 -22.97 -8.24 18.83
C LEU A 91 -22.89 -9.73 19.19
N LEU A 92 -22.66 -10.07 20.46
CA LEU A 92 -22.68 -11.46 20.92
C LEU A 92 -24.09 -12.07 20.87
N ALA A 93 -25.14 -11.28 21.12
CA ALA A 93 -26.52 -11.73 20.93
C ALA A 93 -26.85 -11.93 19.44
N GLU A 94 -26.38 -11.03 18.57
CA GLU A 94 -26.48 -11.20 17.11
C GLU A 94 -25.73 -12.45 16.63
N GLU A 95 -24.54 -12.72 17.17
CA GLU A 95 -23.80 -13.96 16.88
C GLU A 95 -24.68 -15.19 17.11
N GLU A 96 -25.31 -15.31 18.28
CA GLU A 96 -26.16 -16.46 18.61
C GLU A 96 -27.38 -16.58 17.71
N ARG A 97 -28.06 -15.45 17.42
CA ARG A 97 -29.22 -15.39 16.53
C ARG A 97 -28.87 -15.82 15.11
N LEU A 98 -27.81 -15.24 14.55
CA LEU A 98 -27.38 -15.48 13.18
C LEU A 98 -26.86 -16.91 12.99
N PHE A 99 -26.12 -17.46 13.97
CA PHE A 99 -25.68 -18.86 13.89
C PHE A 99 -26.82 -19.88 14.01
N LYS A 100 -27.92 -19.55 14.70
CA LYS A 100 -29.12 -20.41 14.68
C LYS A 100 -29.72 -20.46 13.27
N ARG A 101 -29.77 -19.34 12.55
CA ARG A 101 -30.24 -19.30 11.16
C ARG A 101 -29.28 -20.02 10.21
N ILE A 102 -27.97 -19.78 10.29
CA ILE A 102 -26.97 -20.45 9.42
C ILE A 102 -27.01 -21.98 9.54
N LYS A 103 -27.39 -22.52 10.73
CA LYS A 103 -27.52 -23.96 10.94
C LYS A 103 -28.78 -24.56 10.32
N HIS A 104 -29.79 -23.76 10.04
CA HIS A 104 -31.00 -24.22 9.36
C HIS A 104 -30.72 -24.25 7.86
N ILE A 105 -30.78 -25.44 7.26
CA ILE A 105 -30.53 -25.64 5.83
C ILE A 105 -31.90 -25.70 5.14
N GLU A 106 -32.15 -24.73 4.26
CA GLU A 106 -33.33 -24.76 3.39
C GLU A 106 -33.19 -25.90 2.37
N PRO A 107 -34.22 -26.75 2.19
CA PRO A 107 -34.19 -27.81 1.19
C PRO A 107 -33.95 -27.28 -0.22
N MET A 108 -33.18 -28.03 -1.03
CA MET A 108 -32.94 -27.71 -2.42
C MET A 108 -34.24 -27.73 -3.22
N GLN A 109 -34.49 -26.66 -3.97
CA GLN A 109 -35.58 -26.59 -4.95
C GLN A 109 -35.12 -27.30 -6.22
N ILE A 110 -35.69 -28.47 -6.52
CA ILE A 110 -35.36 -29.27 -7.72
C ILE A 110 -36.50 -29.15 -8.73
N ASP A 111 -36.15 -28.90 -9.99
CA ASP A 111 -37.05 -28.91 -11.14
C ASP A 111 -36.47 -29.76 -12.30
N MET A 112 -37.22 -29.87 -13.38
CA MET A 112 -36.81 -30.64 -14.57
C MET A 112 -35.57 -30.06 -15.27
N GLU A 113 -35.33 -28.75 -15.18
CA GLU A 113 -34.19 -28.09 -15.82
C GLU A 113 -32.89 -28.46 -15.11
N ILE A 114 -32.91 -28.48 -13.77
CA ILE A 114 -31.77 -28.93 -12.95
C ILE A 114 -31.42 -30.39 -13.25
N GLU A 115 -32.40 -31.26 -13.47
CA GLU A 115 -32.14 -32.65 -13.82
C GLU A 115 -31.47 -32.78 -15.19
N HIS A 116 -31.96 -32.02 -16.18
CA HIS A 116 -31.31 -31.94 -17.48
C HIS A 116 -29.87 -31.40 -17.39
N GLN A 117 -29.62 -30.39 -16.55
CA GLN A 117 -28.26 -29.90 -16.30
C GLN A 117 -27.38 -30.96 -15.64
N TYR A 118 -27.90 -31.77 -14.72
CA TYR A 118 -27.15 -32.85 -14.06
C TYR A 118 -26.59 -33.86 -15.07
N GLU A 119 -27.43 -34.24 -16.04
CA GLU A 119 -27.07 -35.19 -17.10
C GLU A 119 -26.10 -34.58 -18.11
N THR A 120 -26.39 -33.38 -18.61
CA THR A 120 -25.67 -32.76 -19.74
C THR A 120 -24.37 -32.07 -19.36
N VAL A 121 -24.22 -31.60 -18.12
CA VAL A 121 -23.06 -30.80 -17.73
C VAL A 121 -21.77 -31.62 -17.77
N THR A 122 -20.76 -31.07 -18.44
CA THR A 122 -19.46 -31.71 -18.64
C THR A 122 -18.39 -31.21 -17.70
N HIS A 123 -18.58 -30.07 -17.04
CA HIS A 123 -17.60 -29.42 -16.17
C HIS A 123 -18.16 -29.03 -14.80
N CYS A 124 -17.35 -29.17 -13.76
CA CYS A 124 -17.70 -28.77 -12.40
C CYS A 124 -17.79 -27.23 -12.27
N HIS A 125 -18.88 -26.70 -11.71
CA HIS A 125 -19.03 -25.24 -11.55
C HIS A 125 -18.00 -24.62 -10.57
N ILE A 126 -17.44 -25.40 -9.64
CA ILE A 126 -16.52 -24.92 -8.60
C ILE A 126 -15.08 -24.84 -9.11
N CYS A 127 -14.56 -25.95 -9.67
CA CYS A 127 -13.16 -26.03 -10.11
C CYS A 127 -12.99 -25.86 -11.63
N ARG A 128 -14.09 -25.79 -12.39
CA ARG A 128 -14.14 -25.66 -13.85
C ARG A 128 -13.44 -26.80 -14.62
N LYS A 129 -13.04 -27.89 -13.95
CA LYS A 129 -12.49 -29.10 -14.58
C LYS A 129 -13.59 -30.02 -15.07
N ALA A 130 -13.32 -30.76 -16.14
CA ALA A 130 -14.23 -31.75 -16.71
C ALA A 130 -14.51 -32.91 -15.73
N PHE A 131 -15.74 -33.44 -15.79
CA PHE A 131 -16.09 -34.67 -15.08
C PHE A 131 -15.50 -35.88 -15.81
N GLY A 132 -14.56 -36.58 -15.16
CA GLY A 132 -14.01 -37.84 -15.68
C GLY A 132 -14.97 -39.02 -15.47
N LYS A 133 -14.68 -40.17 -16.08
CA LYS A 133 -15.50 -41.40 -15.98
C LYS A 133 -15.72 -41.90 -14.54
N SER A 134 -14.78 -41.61 -13.63
CA SER A 134 -14.82 -41.97 -12.21
C SER A 134 -15.28 -40.82 -11.29
N SER A 135 -15.67 -39.68 -11.86
CA SER A 135 -16.07 -38.50 -11.07
C SER A 135 -17.47 -38.65 -10.51
N ILE A 136 -17.61 -38.47 -9.19
CA ILE A 136 -18.93 -38.44 -8.53
C ILE A 136 -19.49 -37.01 -8.65
N LYS A 137 -20.56 -36.86 -9.43
CA LYS A 137 -21.34 -35.61 -9.57
C LYS A 137 -22.24 -35.42 -8.36
N VAL A 138 -22.35 -34.18 -7.87
CA VAL A 138 -23.30 -33.78 -6.81
C VAL A 138 -23.98 -32.46 -7.16
N ARG A 139 -25.23 -32.29 -6.74
CA ARG A 139 -25.98 -31.04 -6.87
C ARG A 139 -25.65 -30.12 -5.70
N ASN A 140 -25.18 -28.91 -5.98
CA ASN A 140 -24.86 -27.89 -4.97
C ASN A 140 -25.98 -26.85 -4.91
N HIS A 141 -26.31 -26.37 -3.70
CA HIS A 141 -27.33 -25.36 -3.47
C HIS A 141 -26.92 -24.41 -2.34
N ASP A 142 -27.54 -23.23 -2.32
CA ASP A 142 -27.42 -22.28 -1.23
C ASP A 142 -28.27 -22.76 -0.04
N HIS A 143 -27.62 -22.98 1.10
CA HIS A 143 -28.29 -23.47 2.31
C HIS A 143 -29.23 -22.44 2.95
N LEU A 144 -29.14 -21.15 2.59
CA LEU A 144 -29.97 -20.09 3.19
C LEU A 144 -31.34 -19.93 2.51
N ASN A 145 -31.44 -20.23 1.21
CA ASN A 145 -32.65 -20.02 0.40
C ASN A 145 -33.04 -21.24 -0.47
N GLY A 146 -32.27 -22.33 -0.45
CA GLY A 146 -32.56 -23.56 -1.19
C GLY A 146 -32.26 -23.50 -2.70
N LYS A 147 -31.75 -22.37 -3.22
CA LYS A 147 -31.53 -22.19 -4.66
C LYS A 147 -30.36 -23.04 -5.15
N PHE A 148 -30.58 -23.72 -6.26
CA PHE A 148 -29.55 -24.47 -6.97
C PHE A 148 -28.42 -23.55 -7.46
N ILE A 149 -27.17 -23.95 -7.20
CA ILE A 149 -25.97 -23.21 -7.63
C ILE A 149 -25.34 -23.85 -8.86
N GLY A 150 -25.29 -25.19 -8.91
CA GLY A 150 -24.65 -25.91 -10.00
C GLY A 150 -24.19 -27.31 -9.63
N ILE A 151 -23.65 -28.03 -10.62
CA ILE A 151 -23.14 -29.39 -10.44
C ILE A 151 -21.64 -29.36 -10.13
N ALA A 152 -21.22 -30.13 -9.14
CA ALA A 152 -19.84 -30.16 -8.67
C ALA A 152 -19.29 -31.57 -8.55
N HIS A 153 -17.95 -31.68 -8.51
CA HIS A 153 -17.30 -32.86 -7.97
C HIS A 153 -17.63 -32.97 -6.48
N ARG A 154 -17.89 -34.20 -6.00
CA ARG A 154 -18.12 -34.47 -4.56
C ARG A 154 -17.05 -33.81 -3.68
N ASP A 155 -15.78 -33.96 -4.04
CA ASP A 155 -14.67 -33.46 -3.21
C ASP A 155 -14.58 -31.93 -3.26
N CYS A 156 -14.88 -31.30 -4.40
CA CYS A 156 -15.00 -29.84 -4.49
C CYS A 156 -16.13 -29.33 -3.60
N ASN A 157 -17.29 -30.01 -3.62
CA ASN A 157 -18.45 -29.66 -2.80
C ASN A 157 -18.15 -29.73 -1.30
N LEU A 158 -17.42 -30.76 -0.86
CA LEU A 158 -17.00 -30.90 0.55
C LEU A 158 -16.06 -29.78 1.02
N GLN A 159 -15.26 -29.22 0.11
CA GLN A 159 -14.39 -28.07 0.39
C GLN A 159 -15.12 -26.72 0.27
N TYR A 160 -16.18 -26.66 -0.55
CA TYR A 160 -17.04 -25.51 -0.77
C TYR A 160 -18.08 -25.38 0.33
N LYS A 161 -17.61 -25.10 1.54
CA LYS A 161 -18.44 -25.04 2.75
C LYS A 161 -18.51 -23.63 3.33
N GLN A 162 -19.63 -23.34 3.98
CA GLN A 162 -19.85 -22.06 4.64
C GLN A 162 -18.84 -21.83 5.76
N VAL A 163 -18.41 -20.57 5.90
CA VAL A 163 -17.53 -20.17 7.00
C VAL A 163 -18.24 -20.21 8.34
N HIS A 164 -17.48 -20.57 9.38
CA HIS A 164 -17.96 -20.62 10.76
C HIS A 164 -17.50 -19.38 11.55
N PHE A 165 -17.74 -18.20 11.00
CA PHE A 165 -17.56 -16.89 11.64
C PHE A 165 -18.49 -15.85 10.99
N ILE A 166 -18.76 -14.76 11.71
CA ILE A 166 -19.49 -13.59 11.20
C ILE A 166 -18.50 -12.41 11.12
N PRO A 167 -18.27 -11.83 9.94
CA PRO A 167 -17.46 -10.63 9.79
C PRO A 167 -18.14 -9.41 10.44
N VAL A 168 -17.36 -8.64 11.19
CA VAL A 168 -17.73 -7.32 11.72
C VAL A 168 -16.78 -6.30 11.13
N ILE A 169 -17.28 -5.39 10.31
CA ILE A 169 -16.50 -4.50 9.46
C ILE A 169 -16.60 -3.07 9.99
N PHE A 170 -15.44 -2.48 10.29
CA PHE A 170 -15.27 -1.06 10.57
C PHE A 170 -14.34 -0.45 9.53
N HIS A 171 -14.45 0.85 9.29
CA HIS A 171 -13.52 1.56 8.42
C HIS A 171 -12.37 2.15 9.24
N ASN A 172 -11.14 1.68 9.01
CA ASN A 172 -9.94 2.01 9.80
C ASN A 172 -9.93 1.40 11.21
N LEU A 173 -10.53 0.19 11.37
CA LEU A 173 -10.53 -0.60 12.61
C LEU A 173 -9.12 -0.68 13.25
N ARG A 174 -8.10 -0.98 12.43
CA ARG A 174 -6.73 -1.20 12.92
C ARG A 174 -6.08 0.09 13.42
N GLY A 175 -6.51 1.23 12.88
CA GLY A 175 -5.96 2.55 13.21
C GLY A 175 -6.73 3.28 14.30
N PHE A 176 -8.00 2.95 14.51
CA PHE A 176 -8.91 3.60 15.45
C PHE A 176 -9.78 2.59 16.23
N ASP A 177 -11.00 2.29 15.80
CA ASP A 177 -12.07 1.61 16.58
C ASP A 177 -11.64 0.33 17.31
N GLY A 178 -10.72 -0.43 16.70
CA GLY A 178 -10.20 -1.65 17.29
C GLY A 178 -9.60 -1.43 18.68
N HIS A 179 -8.90 -0.32 18.92
CA HIS A 179 -8.33 -0.05 20.25
C HIS A 179 -9.41 0.22 21.30
N LEU A 180 -10.53 0.84 20.93
CA LEU A 180 -11.67 1.06 21.83
C LEU A 180 -12.25 -0.29 22.29
N ILE A 181 -12.44 -1.20 21.33
CA ILE A 181 -12.94 -2.56 21.58
C ILE A 181 -11.97 -3.37 22.45
N ILE A 182 -10.67 -3.38 22.09
CA ILE A 182 -9.65 -4.21 22.73
C ILE A 182 -9.59 -3.95 24.23
N ARG A 183 -9.68 -2.69 24.68
CA ARG A 183 -9.66 -2.32 26.11
C ARG A 183 -10.77 -2.97 26.94
N LYS A 184 -11.91 -3.33 26.34
CA LYS A 184 -13.03 -3.95 27.07
C LYS A 184 -13.03 -5.48 27.01
N LEU A 185 -12.18 -6.09 26.17
CA LEU A 185 -12.12 -7.55 26.00
C LEU A 185 -11.70 -8.30 27.27
N GLY A 186 -11.04 -7.64 28.22
CA GLY A 186 -10.69 -8.20 29.53
C GLY A 186 -11.90 -8.72 30.32
N LYS A 187 -13.07 -8.11 30.14
CA LYS A 187 -14.32 -8.48 30.83
C LYS A 187 -14.91 -9.80 30.33
N TYR A 188 -14.67 -10.18 29.07
CA TYR A 188 -15.30 -11.33 28.40
C TYR A 188 -14.51 -12.63 28.59
N LYS A 189 -14.30 -13.04 29.85
CA LYS A 189 -13.44 -14.18 30.23
C LYS A 189 -13.86 -15.54 29.69
N THR A 190 -15.15 -15.72 29.38
CA THR A 190 -15.71 -16.97 28.84
C THR A 190 -15.59 -17.09 27.33
N LYS A 191 -15.27 -15.99 26.63
CA LYS A 191 -15.20 -15.94 25.16
C LYS A 191 -13.76 -16.18 24.71
N THR A 192 -13.61 -16.87 23.59
CA THR A 192 -12.29 -17.13 23.01
C THR A 192 -11.80 -15.87 22.28
N LEU A 193 -10.59 -15.41 22.62
CA LEU A 193 -9.94 -14.29 21.95
C LEU A 193 -8.86 -14.80 21.00
N LYS A 194 -8.86 -14.31 19.75
CA LYS A 194 -7.80 -14.56 18.76
C LYS A 194 -7.36 -13.23 18.18
N VAL A 195 -6.06 -13.08 17.90
CA VAL A 195 -5.51 -11.84 17.33
C VAL A 195 -4.48 -12.17 16.26
N ILE A 196 -4.49 -11.40 15.18
CA ILE A 196 -3.45 -11.39 14.14
C ILE A 196 -2.72 -10.05 14.27
N ALA A 197 -1.59 -10.05 14.97
CA ALA A 197 -0.90 -8.83 15.36
C ALA A 197 0.23 -8.44 14.39
N ASN A 198 0.28 -7.16 14.01
CA ASN A 198 1.44 -6.56 13.34
C ASN A 198 2.40 -5.93 14.36
N THR A 199 1.84 -5.25 15.37
CA THR A 199 2.56 -4.77 16.54
C THR A 199 1.81 -5.21 17.80
N GLN A 200 2.31 -4.86 18.98
CA GLN A 200 1.59 -5.15 20.23
C GLN A 200 0.24 -4.42 20.33
N GLU A 201 0.00 -3.39 19.51
CA GLU A 201 -1.23 -2.58 19.57
C GLU A 201 -1.97 -2.48 18.24
N ARG A 202 -1.30 -2.75 17.12
CA ARG A 202 -1.93 -2.74 15.79
C ARG A 202 -2.17 -4.15 15.30
N TYR A 203 -3.44 -4.51 15.17
CA TYR A 203 -3.87 -5.84 14.76
C TYR A 203 -4.48 -5.80 13.36
N VAL A 204 -4.09 -6.73 12.50
CA VAL A 204 -4.71 -6.93 11.18
C VAL A 204 -6.17 -7.34 11.36
N SER A 205 -6.44 -8.17 12.35
CA SER A 205 -7.77 -8.62 12.72
C SER A 205 -7.71 -9.22 14.13
N PHE A 206 -8.85 -9.21 14.81
CA PHE A 206 -9.05 -9.97 16.04
C PHE A 206 -10.43 -10.64 16.00
N SER A 207 -10.63 -11.63 16.85
CA SER A 207 -11.90 -12.33 16.96
C SER A 207 -12.29 -12.51 18.42
N VAL A 208 -13.58 -12.34 18.68
CA VAL A 208 -14.22 -12.59 19.96
C VAL A 208 -15.28 -13.65 19.69
N SER A 209 -15.12 -14.85 20.26
CA SER A 209 -15.95 -16.00 19.89
C SER A 209 -15.89 -16.26 18.36
N LYS A 210 -17.03 -16.23 17.65
CA LYS A 210 -17.11 -16.39 16.19
C LYS A 210 -17.29 -15.06 15.45
N LEU A 211 -17.25 -13.93 16.14
CA LEU A 211 -17.20 -12.61 15.53
C LEU A 211 -15.76 -12.30 15.10
N ARG A 212 -15.56 -12.01 13.82
CA ARG A 212 -14.27 -11.65 13.25
C ARG A 212 -14.27 -10.19 12.86
N PHE A 213 -13.47 -9.38 13.53
CA PHE A 213 -13.36 -7.96 13.25
C PHE A 213 -12.39 -7.73 12.08
N ILE A 214 -12.85 -7.02 11.06
CA ILE A 214 -12.16 -6.78 9.80
C ILE A 214 -12.12 -5.26 9.56
N ASP A 215 -11.00 -4.79 9.02
CA ASP A 215 -10.82 -3.40 8.64
C ASP A 215 -11.08 -3.21 7.15
N SER A 216 -12.13 -2.47 6.77
CA SER A 216 -12.40 -2.17 5.37
C SER A 216 -11.30 -1.32 4.73
N PHE A 217 -10.54 -0.54 5.51
CA PHE A 217 -9.42 0.27 5.03
C PHE A 217 -8.24 -0.60 4.55
N GLN A 218 -8.12 -1.83 5.06
CA GLN A 218 -7.15 -2.81 4.54
C GLN A 218 -7.57 -3.41 3.19
N PHE A 219 -8.78 -3.10 2.72
CA PHE A 219 -9.27 -3.42 1.39
C PHE A 219 -9.32 -2.21 0.46
N LEU A 220 -9.84 -1.11 0.98
CA LEU A 220 -10.09 0.14 0.27
C LEU A 220 -9.31 1.26 0.96
N ASP A 221 -8.04 1.45 0.56
CA ASP A 221 -7.09 2.41 1.13
C ASP A 221 -7.42 3.85 0.70
N ALA A 222 -8.58 4.34 1.12
CA ALA A 222 -9.06 5.70 0.95
C ALA A 222 -10.11 6.01 2.02
N SER A 223 -10.28 7.29 2.38
CA SER A 223 -11.34 7.72 3.28
C SER A 223 -12.71 7.35 2.74
N LEU A 224 -13.67 7.02 3.62
CA LEU A 224 -15.06 6.76 3.27
C LEU A 224 -15.66 7.84 2.36
N ASP A 225 -15.41 9.12 2.65
CA ASP A 225 -15.85 10.25 1.81
C ASP A 225 -15.40 10.10 0.35
N SER A 226 -14.09 9.95 0.12
CA SER A 226 -13.57 9.69 -1.23
C SER A 226 -14.17 8.44 -1.89
N LEU A 227 -14.46 7.38 -1.13
CA LEU A 227 -15.07 6.16 -1.68
C LEU A 227 -16.51 6.41 -2.14
N VAL A 228 -17.30 7.11 -1.32
CA VAL A 228 -18.67 7.50 -1.61
C VAL A 228 -18.73 8.43 -2.82
N CYS A 229 -17.92 9.49 -2.86
CA CYS A 229 -17.87 10.41 -4.01
C CYS A 229 -17.47 9.69 -5.31
N ASN A 230 -16.52 8.75 -5.26
CA ASN A 230 -16.11 8.00 -6.43
C ASN A 230 -17.20 7.06 -6.97
N LEU A 231 -18.13 6.63 -6.11
CA LEU A 231 -19.22 5.71 -6.44
C LEU A 231 -20.50 6.45 -6.85
N LYS A 232 -20.86 7.54 -6.14
CA LYS A 232 -22.06 8.35 -6.39
C LYS A 232 -22.10 8.95 -7.80
N ASN A 233 -20.96 9.35 -8.34
CA ASN A 233 -20.87 10.00 -9.66
C ASN A 233 -21.21 9.09 -10.85
N ASP A 234 -21.45 7.80 -10.62
CA ASP A 234 -21.81 6.82 -11.66
C ASP A 234 -23.29 6.47 -11.57
N ASP A 235 -23.68 5.82 -10.47
CA ASP A 235 -25.03 5.33 -10.25
C ASP A 235 -25.36 5.26 -8.75
N THR A 236 -26.44 5.93 -8.35
CA THR A 236 -26.93 5.92 -6.97
C THR A 236 -27.61 4.60 -6.59
N SER A 237 -27.92 3.71 -7.55
CA SER A 237 -28.49 2.38 -7.31
C SER A 237 -27.59 1.47 -6.45
N HIS A 238 -26.30 1.80 -6.38
CA HIS A 238 -25.33 1.11 -5.54
C HIS A 238 -25.57 1.29 -4.05
N PHE A 239 -26.33 2.32 -3.65
CA PHE A 239 -26.58 2.67 -2.25
C PHE A 239 -27.89 2.08 -1.72
N LYS A 240 -28.05 0.76 -1.83
CA LYS A 240 -29.32 0.07 -1.54
C LYS A 240 -29.79 0.29 -0.11
N GLN A 241 -28.90 0.14 0.86
CA GLN A 241 -29.27 0.23 2.28
C GLN A 241 -29.56 1.68 2.65
N PHE A 242 -28.77 2.62 2.13
CA PHE A 242 -29.02 4.05 2.30
C PHE A 242 -30.38 4.48 1.74
N MET A 243 -30.72 4.02 0.54
CA MET A 243 -31.99 4.36 -0.12
C MET A 243 -33.20 3.73 0.59
N HIS A 244 -33.04 2.54 1.18
CA HIS A 244 -34.10 1.89 1.94
C HIS A 244 -34.40 2.63 3.25
N GLU A 245 -33.38 3.10 3.96
CA GLU A 245 -33.55 3.84 5.22
C GLU A 245 -34.20 5.22 4.99
N PHE A 246 -33.71 6.00 4.02
CA PHE A 246 -34.21 7.34 3.74
C PHE A 246 -35.20 7.30 2.58
N GLN A 247 -36.50 7.35 2.85
CA GLN A 247 -37.52 7.20 1.79
C GLN A 247 -37.74 8.49 0.96
N SER A 248 -37.51 9.67 1.56
CA SER A 248 -37.67 10.95 0.88
C SER A 248 -36.53 11.21 -0.10
N GLU A 249 -36.87 11.56 -1.36
CA GLU A 249 -35.89 11.93 -2.39
C GLU A 249 -34.99 13.08 -1.94
N LYS A 250 -35.57 14.11 -1.32
CA LYS A 250 -34.84 15.25 -0.78
C LYS A 250 -33.85 14.84 0.32
N GLN A 251 -34.22 13.88 1.19
CA GLN A 251 -33.31 13.37 2.22
C GLN A 251 -32.16 12.55 1.59
N ARG A 252 -32.46 11.72 0.59
CA ARG A 252 -31.46 10.92 -0.13
C ARG A 252 -30.42 11.80 -0.81
N GLU A 253 -30.87 12.81 -1.56
CA GLU A 253 -29.97 13.72 -2.27
C GLU A 253 -29.05 14.48 -1.30
N MET A 254 -29.62 14.95 -0.19
CA MET A 254 -28.93 15.71 0.84
C MET A 254 -27.92 14.85 1.62
N LEU A 255 -28.33 13.68 2.11
CA LEU A 255 -27.53 12.89 3.06
C LEU A 255 -26.57 11.91 2.37
N LEU A 256 -26.71 11.64 1.06
CA LEU A 256 -25.83 10.73 0.33
C LEU A 256 -24.47 11.38 0.03
N ARG A 257 -23.73 11.68 1.09
CA ARG A 257 -22.35 12.18 1.13
C ARG A 257 -21.85 12.03 2.56
N LYS A 258 -20.53 12.11 2.78
CA LYS A 258 -20.03 12.24 4.15
C LYS A 258 -20.44 13.60 4.71
N GLY A 259 -21.02 13.61 5.91
CA GLY A 259 -21.35 14.82 6.65
C GLY A 259 -20.11 15.51 7.23
N VAL A 260 -20.29 16.68 7.82
CA VAL A 260 -19.26 17.35 8.66
C VAL A 260 -19.61 17.16 10.12
N TYR A 261 -18.60 17.09 10.99
CA TYR A 261 -18.81 16.85 12.41
C TYR A 261 -17.87 17.73 13.26
N PRO A 262 -18.38 18.39 14.33
CA PRO A 262 -17.59 19.34 15.12
C PRO A 262 -16.79 18.63 16.22
N TYR A 263 -15.79 17.84 15.82
CA TYR A 263 -14.99 17.00 16.72
C TYR A 263 -14.35 17.78 17.88
N SER A 264 -13.84 18.98 17.62
CA SER A 264 -13.19 19.82 18.64
C SER A 264 -14.18 20.45 19.64
N TYR A 265 -15.46 20.50 19.28
CA TYR A 265 -16.53 21.02 20.13
C TYR A 265 -17.15 19.94 21.04
N VAL A 266 -17.26 18.71 20.53
CA VAL A 266 -17.90 17.59 21.23
C VAL A 266 -16.89 16.96 22.20
N THR A 267 -16.67 17.65 23.32
CA THR A 267 -15.71 17.27 24.37
C THR A 267 -16.27 16.32 25.40
N ASP A 268 -17.60 16.32 25.59
CA ASP A 268 -18.29 15.57 26.63
C ASP A 268 -19.80 15.48 26.34
N GLU A 269 -20.51 14.69 27.14
CA GLU A 269 -21.94 14.41 26.97
C GLU A 269 -22.84 15.64 27.06
N SER A 270 -22.46 16.67 27.82
CA SER A 270 -23.31 17.85 28.01
C SER A 270 -23.60 18.58 26.70
N LYS A 271 -22.64 18.53 25.75
CA LYS A 271 -22.75 19.14 24.43
C LYS A 271 -23.88 18.57 23.59
N PHE A 272 -24.29 17.33 23.84
CA PHE A 272 -25.40 16.74 23.11
C PHE A 272 -26.75 17.35 23.46
N ASN A 273 -26.85 18.12 24.56
CA ASN A 273 -28.08 18.84 24.92
C ASN A 273 -28.19 20.21 24.24
N ASP A 274 -27.16 20.63 23.49
CA ASP A 274 -27.15 21.92 22.79
C ASP A 274 -28.24 21.94 21.73
N ARG A 275 -29.13 22.95 21.80
CA ARG A 275 -30.31 23.08 20.93
C ARG A 275 -30.07 23.82 19.63
N GLN A 276 -28.81 24.05 19.29
CA GLN A 276 -28.40 24.77 18.09
C GLN A 276 -27.17 24.11 17.48
N LEU A 277 -27.06 24.18 16.16
CA LEU A 277 -25.84 23.76 15.47
C LEU A 277 -24.68 24.68 15.89
N PRO A 278 -23.51 24.14 16.30
CA PRO A 278 -22.36 24.94 16.68
C PRO A 278 -21.94 25.93 15.57
N PRO A 279 -21.28 27.04 15.90
CA PRO A 279 -20.77 27.98 14.90
C PRO A 279 -19.68 27.32 14.04
N LYS A 280 -19.50 27.79 12.79
CA LYS A 280 -18.50 27.24 11.84
C LYS A 280 -17.10 27.10 12.42
N VAL A 281 -16.67 28.02 13.29
CA VAL A 281 -15.36 27.99 13.96
C VAL A 281 -15.17 26.71 14.79
N ALA A 282 -16.25 26.18 15.37
CA ALA A 282 -16.26 24.95 16.16
C ALA A 282 -16.05 23.66 15.32
N PHE A 283 -16.06 23.77 13.98
CA PHE A 283 -15.75 22.69 13.05
C PHE A 283 -14.29 22.70 12.58
N TYR A 284 -13.42 23.51 13.19
CA TYR A 284 -12.00 23.55 12.85
C TYR A 284 -11.33 22.19 13.09
N ASN A 285 -10.63 21.69 12.07
CA ASN A 285 -9.89 20.43 12.14
C ASN A 285 -8.39 20.72 12.34
N SER A 286 -7.90 20.53 13.56
CA SER A 286 -6.50 20.83 13.91
C SER A 286 -5.49 19.94 13.17
N MET A 287 -5.83 18.66 12.91
CA MET A 287 -4.97 17.74 12.15
C MET A 287 -4.79 18.16 10.69
N LYS A 288 -5.86 18.65 10.06
CA LYS A 288 -5.85 19.18 8.69
C LYS A 288 -5.45 20.66 8.64
N LYS A 289 -5.43 21.34 9.79
CA LYS A 289 -5.20 22.78 9.95
C LYS A 289 -6.12 23.61 9.04
N CYS A 290 -7.42 23.28 9.00
CA CYS A 290 -8.37 24.02 8.18
C CYS A 290 -9.77 24.05 8.79
N HIS A 291 -10.52 25.11 8.49
CA HIS A 291 -11.96 25.14 8.69
C HIS A 291 -12.66 24.32 7.59
N ILE A 292 -13.89 23.89 7.87
CA ILE A 292 -14.82 23.45 6.82
C ILE A 292 -15.14 24.61 5.87
N SER A 293 -15.59 24.31 4.64
CA SER A 293 -16.00 25.35 3.69
C SER A 293 -17.32 26.02 4.09
N ASP A 294 -17.63 27.18 3.51
CA ASP A 294 -18.93 27.83 3.70
C ASP A 294 -20.08 26.97 3.16
N ASP A 295 -19.86 26.27 2.05
CA ASP A 295 -20.84 25.34 1.47
C ASP A 295 -21.09 24.14 2.40
N GLU A 296 -20.04 23.60 3.01
CA GLU A 296 -20.15 22.49 3.97
C GLU A 296 -20.93 22.90 5.22
N TYR A 297 -20.68 24.11 5.74
CA TYR A 297 -21.41 24.62 6.90
C TYR A 297 -22.87 24.94 6.57
N SER A 298 -23.11 25.58 5.42
CA SER A 298 -24.47 25.84 4.92
C SER A 298 -25.25 24.54 4.72
N HIS A 299 -24.58 23.50 4.21
CA HIS A 299 -25.16 22.17 4.11
C HIS A 299 -25.51 21.58 5.48
N ALA A 300 -24.63 21.68 6.49
CA ALA A 300 -24.93 21.22 7.84
C ALA A 300 -26.13 21.96 8.46
N GLN A 301 -26.26 23.27 8.25
CA GLN A 301 -27.43 24.06 8.66
C GLN A 301 -28.71 23.58 7.95
N ASN A 302 -28.63 23.27 6.66
CA ASN A 302 -29.75 22.71 5.90
C ASN A 302 -30.16 21.33 6.43
N VAL A 303 -29.20 20.44 6.73
CA VAL A 303 -29.47 19.13 7.34
C VAL A 303 -30.17 19.30 8.70
N TRP A 304 -29.64 20.19 9.55
CA TRP A 304 -30.23 20.48 10.86
C TRP A 304 -31.71 20.89 10.75
N LYS A 305 -32.00 21.82 9.83
CA LYS A 305 -33.34 22.34 9.61
C LYS A 305 -34.28 21.29 9.00
N GLU A 306 -33.84 20.63 7.93
CA GLU A 306 -34.68 19.71 7.15
C GLU A 306 -35.03 18.44 7.95
N MET A 307 -34.06 17.93 8.70
CA MET A 307 -34.25 16.76 9.54
C MET A 307 -34.87 17.11 10.90
N LYS A 308 -35.24 18.38 11.11
CA LYS A 308 -35.90 18.91 12.32
C LYS A 308 -35.14 18.54 13.60
N MET A 309 -33.83 18.73 13.59
CA MET A 309 -32.95 18.42 14.71
C MET A 309 -33.29 19.34 15.90
N GLU A 310 -33.53 18.75 17.07
CA GLU A 310 -33.79 19.51 18.30
C GLU A 310 -32.49 19.73 19.09
N THR A 311 -31.57 18.77 19.01
CA THR A 311 -30.33 18.75 19.78
C THR A 311 -29.12 18.33 18.94
N LEU A 312 -27.92 18.67 19.39
CA LEU A 312 -26.67 18.19 18.78
C LEU A 312 -26.54 16.66 18.89
N GLY A 313 -27.18 16.04 19.89
CA GLY A 313 -27.34 14.60 19.96
C GLY A 313 -28.05 14.03 18.73
N ASP A 314 -29.18 14.61 18.31
CA ASP A 314 -29.92 14.12 17.13
C ASP A 314 -29.06 14.20 15.87
N TYR A 315 -28.29 15.29 15.72
CA TYR A 315 -27.35 15.46 14.62
C TYR A 315 -26.23 14.42 14.65
N HIS A 316 -25.69 14.11 15.84
CA HIS A 316 -24.70 13.05 16.04
C HIS A 316 -25.24 11.68 15.65
N ASP A 317 -26.44 11.33 16.09
CA ASP A 317 -27.05 10.04 15.79
C ASP A 317 -27.27 9.88 14.28
N LEU A 318 -27.75 10.92 13.61
CA LEU A 318 -27.91 10.90 12.15
C LEU A 318 -26.56 10.78 11.44
N TYR A 319 -25.55 11.55 11.84
CA TYR A 319 -24.21 11.51 11.27
C TYR A 319 -23.63 10.10 11.32
N LEU A 320 -23.66 9.47 12.51
CA LEU A 320 -23.13 8.14 12.75
C LEU A 320 -23.92 7.06 11.99
N LYS A 321 -25.26 7.19 11.91
CA LYS A 321 -26.10 6.30 11.09
C LYS A 321 -25.73 6.40 9.61
N CYS A 322 -25.60 7.62 9.08
CA CYS A 322 -25.21 7.83 7.68
C CYS A 322 -23.84 7.22 7.37
N ASP A 323 -22.85 7.40 8.24
CA ASP A 323 -21.51 6.82 8.06
C ASP A 323 -21.54 5.29 7.95
N VAL A 324 -22.31 4.61 8.82
CA VAL A 324 -22.48 3.15 8.75
C VAL A 324 -23.18 2.72 7.48
N LEU A 325 -24.28 3.38 7.08
CA LEU A 325 -25.01 3.04 5.85
C LEU A 325 -24.14 3.23 4.59
N LEU A 326 -23.36 4.31 4.54
CA LEU A 326 -22.42 4.56 3.45
C LEU A 326 -21.31 3.50 3.41
N LEU A 327 -20.77 3.10 4.56
CA LEU A 327 -19.79 2.01 4.65
C LEU A 327 -20.36 0.68 4.15
N VAL A 328 -21.60 0.36 4.56
CA VAL A 328 -22.31 -0.85 4.13
C VAL A 328 -22.38 -0.91 2.61
N ASP A 329 -22.92 0.13 1.97
CA ASP A 329 -23.15 0.14 0.53
C ASP A 329 -21.83 0.14 -0.27
N VAL A 330 -20.82 0.90 0.18
CA VAL A 330 -19.48 0.91 -0.44
C VAL A 330 -18.84 -0.48 -0.37
N PHE A 331 -18.89 -1.16 0.78
CA PHE A 331 -18.26 -2.46 0.93
C PHE A 331 -19.07 -3.58 0.24
N GLU A 332 -20.40 -3.54 0.24
CA GLU A 332 -21.25 -4.48 -0.51
C GLU A 332 -21.07 -4.33 -2.03
N ARG A 333 -20.88 -3.10 -2.54
CA ARG A 333 -20.49 -2.86 -3.93
C ARG A 333 -19.15 -3.49 -4.25
N PHE A 334 -18.16 -3.32 -3.36
CA PHE A 334 -16.85 -3.95 -3.49
C PHE A 334 -16.93 -5.48 -3.48
N ARG A 335 -17.73 -6.08 -2.56
CA ARG A 335 -17.99 -7.53 -2.53
C ARG A 335 -18.58 -8.02 -3.85
N THR A 336 -19.63 -7.36 -4.32
CA THR A 336 -20.31 -7.71 -5.57
C THR A 336 -19.37 -7.66 -6.77
N LEU A 337 -18.55 -6.60 -6.88
CA LEU A 337 -17.58 -6.45 -7.96
C LEU A 337 -16.49 -7.54 -7.92
N THR A 338 -15.97 -7.83 -6.73
CA THR A 338 -14.90 -8.83 -6.56
C THR A 338 -15.40 -10.23 -6.86
N ILE A 339 -16.60 -10.59 -6.37
CA ILE A 339 -17.23 -11.87 -6.65
C ILE A 339 -17.46 -12.00 -8.16
N LYS A 340 -17.97 -10.96 -8.84
CA LYS A 340 -18.16 -10.97 -10.30
C LYS A 340 -16.86 -11.20 -11.07
N ASN A 341 -15.75 -10.64 -10.60
CA ASN A 341 -14.48 -10.69 -11.33
C ASN A 341 -13.64 -11.94 -11.04
N PHE A 342 -13.71 -12.48 -9.82
CA PHE A 342 -12.81 -13.53 -9.34
C PHE A 342 -13.50 -14.72 -8.66
N ASP A 343 -14.83 -14.68 -8.51
CA ASP A 343 -15.65 -15.53 -7.62
C ASP A 343 -15.00 -15.73 -6.24
N LEU A 344 -14.61 -14.63 -5.60
CA LEU A 344 -14.08 -14.63 -4.24
C LEU A 344 -14.76 -13.53 -3.43
N ASP A 345 -15.22 -13.85 -2.23
CA ASP A 345 -15.87 -12.88 -1.35
C ASP A 345 -14.84 -12.19 -0.45
N PRO A 346 -14.64 -10.86 -0.55
CA PRO A 346 -13.74 -10.11 0.31
C PRO A 346 -14.00 -10.28 1.81
N ALA A 347 -15.25 -10.51 2.23
CA ALA A 347 -15.60 -10.69 3.63
C ALA A 347 -15.00 -11.95 4.28
N GLN A 348 -14.45 -12.86 3.47
CA GLN A 348 -13.70 -14.03 3.96
C GLN A 348 -12.20 -13.79 4.16
N PHE A 349 -11.67 -12.66 3.67
CA PHE A 349 -10.26 -12.31 3.75
C PHE A 349 -10.00 -11.31 4.88
N TYR A 350 -8.73 -11.10 5.21
CA TYR A 350 -8.32 -10.07 6.17
C TYR A 350 -7.83 -8.78 5.51
N THR A 351 -7.33 -8.87 4.28
CA THR A 351 -6.73 -7.76 3.53
C THR A 351 -6.93 -7.94 2.03
N LEU A 352 -6.84 -6.85 1.26
CA LEU A 352 -6.81 -6.90 -0.20
C LEU A 352 -5.66 -7.78 -0.71
N ALA A 353 -4.52 -7.79 -0.02
CA ALA A 353 -3.36 -8.57 -0.42
C ALA A 353 -3.58 -10.08 -0.34
N GLY A 354 -4.30 -10.56 0.67
CA GLY A 354 -4.73 -11.95 0.71
C GLY A 354 -5.69 -12.30 -0.43
N LEU A 355 -6.66 -11.41 -0.68
CA LEU A 355 -7.66 -11.58 -1.75
C LEU A 355 -7.02 -11.62 -3.14
N CYS A 356 -6.17 -10.64 -3.48
CA CYS A 356 -5.51 -10.57 -4.79
C CYS A 356 -4.60 -11.76 -5.05
N TRP A 357 -3.88 -12.24 -4.02
CA TRP A 357 -3.02 -13.42 -4.16
C TRP A 357 -3.85 -14.66 -4.53
N SER A 358 -4.96 -14.90 -3.84
CA SER A 358 -5.85 -16.02 -4.15
C SER A 358 -6.56 -15.85 -5.49
N ALA A 359 -7.00 -14.63 -5.83
CA ALA A 359 -7.57 -14.32 -7.14
C ALA A 359 -6.58 -14.57 -8.28
N CYS A 360 -5.32 -14.17 -8.09
CA CYS A 360 -4.24 -14.40 -9.04
C CYS A 360 -4.01 -15.90 -9.26
N LEU A 361 -3.78 -16.67 -8.19
CA LEU A 361 -3.56 -18.12 -8.29
C LEU A 361 -4.75 -18.84 -8.95
N LYS A 362 -5.98 -18.40 -8.65
CA LYS A 362 -7.19 -18.96 -9.26
C LYS A 362 -7.26 -18.69 -10.76
N MET A 363 -7.03 -17.43 -11.16
CA MET A 363 -7.14 -16.98 -12.53
C MET A 363 -6.06 -17.58 -13.44
N THR A 364 -4.83 -17.71 -12.92
CA THR A 364 -3.70 -18.21 -13.71
C THR A 364 -3.60 -19.73 -13.69
N GLY A 365 -4.14 -20.38 -12.65
CA GLY A 365 -4.00 -21.83 -12.46
C GLY A 365 -2.55 -22.28 -12.24
N VAL A 366 -1.64 -21.33 -11.96
CA VAL A 366 -0.20 -21.59 -11.84
C VAL A 366 0.10 -22.50 -10.65
N ARG A 367 1.10 -23.36 -10.81
CA ARG A 367 1.73 -24.12 -9.74
C ARG A 367 3.15 -23.59 -9.58
N LEU A 368 3.43 -22.97 -8.44
CA LEU A 368 4.73 -22.38 -8.13
C LEU A 368 5.47 -23.30 -7.17
N GLU A 369 6.60 -23.85 -7.62
CA GLU A 369 7.51 -24.58 -6.75
C GLU A 369 8.17 -23.59 -5.77
N LEU A 370 8.28 -24.00 -4.53
CA LEU A 370 8.94 -23.27 -3.47
C LEU A 370 10.36 -23.79 -3.32
N ILE A 371 11.27 -22.87 -2.99
CA ILE A 371 12.66 -23.22 -2.71
C ILE A 371 12.71 -24.10 -1.45
N THR A 372 13.24 -25.31 -1.59
CA THR A 372 13.43 -26.26 -0.49
C THR A 372 14.86 -26.24 0.05
N ASP A 373 15.83 -25.82 -0.78
CA ASP A 373 17.24 -25.64 -0.44
C ASP A 373 17.48 -24.30 0.30
N ALA A 374 18.13 -24.36 1.46
CA ALA A 374 18.35 -23.18 2.29
C ALA A 374 19.36 -22.19 1.68
N GLU A 375 20.38 -22.68 0.97
CA GLU A 375 21.40 -21.83 0.34
C GLU A 375 20.83 -21.11 -0.89
N GLN A 376 20.01 -21.79 -1.69
CA GLN A 376 19.29 -21.17 -2.80
C GLN A 376 18.41 -20.03 -2.28
N PHE A 377 17.66 -20.28 -1.19
CA PHE A 377 16.80 -19.27 -0.59
C PHE A 377 17.62 -18.08 -0.09
N GLN A 378 18.73 -18.31 0.60
CA GLN A 378 19.62 -17.23 1.08
C GLN A 378 20.22 -16.42 -0.07
N MET A 379 20.63 -17.07 -1.17
CA MET A 379 21.14 -16.39 -2.36
C MET A 379 20.06 -15.49 -2.98
N ILE A 380 18.83 -16.00 -3.16
CA ILE A 380 17.71 -15.22 -3.71
C ILE A 380 17.34 -14.05 -2.77
N GLU A 381 17.33 -14.29 -1.46
CA GLU A 381 17.07 -13.27 -0.44
C GLU A 381 18.14 -12.16 -0.48
N LYS A 382 19.43 -12.52 -0.60
CA LYS A 382 20.56 -11.58 -0.79
C LYS A 382 20.40 -10.73 -2.06
N GLY A 383 19.81 -11.29 -3.12
CA GLY A 383 19.50 -10.59 -4.37
C GLY A 383 18.33 -9.60 -4.29
N THR A 384 17.51 -9.65 -3.24
CA THR A 384 16.30 -8.83 -3.14
C THR A 384 16.63 -7.37 -2.79
N ARG A 385 16.52 -6.48 -3.78
CA ARG A 385 16.87 -5.04 -3.65
C ARG A 385 15.74 -4.18 -4.22
N GLY A 386 15.19 -3.27 -3.40
CA GLY A 386 14.05 -2.40 -3.76
C GLY A 386 14.33 -1.40 -4.88
N GLY A 387 13.38 -0.49 -5.12
CA GLY A 387 13.53 0.61 -6.06
C GLY A 387 14.68 1.55 -5.71
N VAL A 388 15.36 2.10 -6.73
CA VAL A 388 16.42 3.08 -6.54
C VAL A 388 15.78 4.44 -6.27
N ALA A 389 16.23 5.12 -5.22
CA ALA A 389 15.80 6.49 -4.94
C ALA A 389 16.97 7.34 -4.45
N MET A 390 17.26 8.45 -5.11
CA MET A 390 18.36 9.35 -4.78
C MET A 390 18.20 10.72 -5.44
N ILE A 391 18.91 11.71 -4.89
CA ILE A 391 19.13 13.01 -5.53
C ILE A 391 20.55 13.01 -6.07
N THR A 392 20.73 13.30 -7.35
CA THR A 392 22.03 13.27 -8.05
C THR A 392 22.56 14.67 -8.28
N ARG A 393 21.67 15.65 -8.43
CA ARG A 393 21.98 17.08 -8.42
C ARG A 393 20.90 17.81 -7.64
N ARG A 394 21.30 18.66 -6.69
CA ARG A 394 20.38 19.15 -5.64
C ARG A 394 19.66 20.44 -5.98
N TYR A 395 20.09 21.15 -7.03
CA TYR A 395 19.42 22.35 -7.54
C TYR A 395 19.57 22.41 -9.05
N ALA A 396 18.51 22.81 -9.74
CA ALA A 396 18.53 23.11 -11.17
C ALA A 396 17.45 24.15 -11.49
N GLU A 397 17.74 24.98 -12.48
CA GLU A 397 16.86 26.04 -12.96
C GLU A 397 16.83 25.97 -14.48
N ALA A 398 15.63 26.07 -15.04
CA ALA A 398 15.42 25.97 -16.48
C ALA A 398 15.79 27.28 -17.17
N ASN A 399 16.29 27.18 -18.41
CA ASN A 399 16.51 28.32 -19.28
C ASN A 399 16.04 27.97 -20.68
N ASN A 400 14.77 28.21 -21.01
CA ASN A 400 14.23 27.88 -22.32
C ASN A 400 13.09 28.82 -22.74
N LYS A 401 12.80 28.84 -24.05
CA LYS A 401 11.85 29.77 -24.67
C LYS A 401 10.41 29.59 -24.19
N ASP A 402 10.07 28.44 -23.62
CA ASP A 402 8.73 28.17 -23.10
C ASP A 402 8.47 28.90 -21.76
N ILE A 403 9.52 29.48 -21.16
CA ILE A 403 9.49 30.29 -19.94
C ILE A 403 10.07 31.69 -20.22
N PRO A 404 9.34 32.57 -20.95
CA PRO A 404 9.88 33.84 -21.42
C PRO A 404 10.34 34.78 -20.29
N ASP A 405 9.70 34.69 -19.13
CA ASP A 405 9.93 35.59 -17.99
C ASP A 405 11.36 35.46 -17.42
N THR A 406 11.99 34.29 -17.57
CA THR A 406 13.34 34.00 -17.05
C THR A 406 14.31 33.56 -18.14
N PHE A 407 13.90 33.60 -19.42
CA PHE A 407 14.71 33.13 -20.53
C PHE A 407 15.84 34.12 -20.87
N ASP A 408 17.05 33.59 -20.94
CA ASP A 408 18.26 34.31 -21.29
C ASP A 408 18.88 33.68 -22.54
N GLU A 409 18.81 34.40 -23.65
CA GLU A 409 19.34 33.98 -24.96
C GLU A 409 20.87 33.78 -24.95
N THR A 410 21.58 34.38 -23.98
CA THR A 410 23.04 34.23 -23.85
C THR A 410 23.43 32.91 -23.19
N LYS A 411 22.49 32.26 -22.48
CA LYS A 411 22.70 30.97 -21.82
C LYS A 411 22.22 29.83 -22.70
N PRO A 412 22.81 28.63 -22.55
CA PRO A 412 22.35 27.45 -23.29
C PRO A 412 20.90 27.13 -22.93
N SER A 413 20.13 26.66 -23.93
CA SER A 413 18.76 26.20 -23.73
C SER A 413 18.75 24.92 -22.88
N GLU A 414 18.09 24.98 -21.72
CA GLU A 414 18.04 23.95 -20.69
C GLU A 414 16.59 23.71 -20.24
N TYR A 415 16.14 22.47 -20.38
CA TYR A 415 14.81 21.99 -20.07
C TYR A 415 14.84 21.06 -18.87
N LEU A 416 13.83 21.17 -18.01
CA LEU A 416 13.65 20.31 -16.86
C LEU A 416 12.48 19.33 -17.13
N GLY A 417 12.79 18.04 -17.28
CA GLY A 417 11.82 17.01 -17.67
C GLY A 417 11.59 15.98 -16.57
N TYR A 418 10.34 15.79 -16.15
CA TYR A 418 9.96 14.82 -15.12
C TYR A 418 9.17 13.66 -15.70
N PHE A 419 9.82 12.51 -15.85
CA PHE A 419 9.23 11.33 -16.50
C PHE A 419 9.00 10.18 -15.52
N ASP A 420 7.81 9.59 -15.56
CA ASP A 420 7.39 8.46 -14.71
C ASP A 420 6.93 7.26 -15.55
N MET A 421 7.38 6.04 -15.22
CA MET A 421 7.03 4.86 -16.00
C MET A 421 5.63 4.34 -15.66
N ASN A 422 4.77 4.25 -16.67
CA ASN A 422 3.44 3.67 -16.55
C ASN A 422 3.48 2.22 -16.04
N ASN A 423 3.05 2.05 -14.78
CA ASN A 423 2.90 0.74 -14.11
C ASN A 423 4.19 -0.11 -14.20
N LEU A 424 5.32 0.44 -13.74
CA LEU A 424 6.64 -0.20 -13.79
C LEU A 424 6.63 -1.68 -13.35
N TYR A 425 6.12 -1.95 -12.14
CA TYR A 425 6.06 -3.32 -11.62
C TYR A 425 5.10 -4.19 -12.43
N GLY A 426 3.97 -3.66 -12.90
CA GLY A 426 3.08 -4.37 -13.83
C GLY A 426 3.78 -4.76 -15.13
N GLY A 427 4.67 -3.91 -15.64
CA GLY A 427 5.54 -4.22 -16.77
C GLY A 427 6.45 -5.39 -16.48
N ALA A 428 7.11 -5.41 -15.32
CA ALA A 428 7.99 -6.51 -14.96
C ALA A 428 7.20 -7.81 -14.67
N MET A 429 5.96 -7.70 -14.19
CA MET A 429 5.09 -8.85 -13.92
C MET A 429 4.52 -9.52 -15.18
N VAL A 430 4.49 -8.86 -16.33
CA VAL A 430 4.04 -9.50 -17.59
C VAL A 430 5.17 -10.23 -18.34
N GLU A 431 6.41 -10.08 -17.87
CA GLU A 431 7.58 -10.76 -18.42
C GLU A 431 7.65 -12.23 -17.96
N PRO A 432 8.46 -13.07 -18.62
CA PRO A 432 8.75 -14.41 -18.11
C PRO A 432 9.39 -14.35 -16.72
N LEU A 433 8.79 -15.07 -15.77
CA LEU A 433 9.21 -15.13 -14.36
C LEU A 433 9.40 -16.59 -13.94
N PRO A 434 10.26 -16.88 -12.95
CA PRO A 434 10.47 -18.25 -12.51
C PRO A 434 9.17 -18.90 -12.01
N VAL A 435 9.02 -20.20 -12.26
CA VAL A 435 7.90 -21.03 -11.77
C VAL A 435 8.33 -22.27 -10.99
N GLY A 436 9.51 -22.84 -11.31
CA GLY A 436 9.99 -24.07 -10.68
C GLY A 436 11.22 -24.66 -11.35
N ASP A 437 11.50 -25.93 -11.07
CA ASP A 437 12.67 -26.71 -11.50
C ASP A 437 13.99 -26.07 -11.05
N PHE A 438 14.04 -25.60 -9.80
CA PHE A 438 15.21 -24.90 -9.27
C PHE A 438 16.37 -25.87 -9.04
N ARG A 439 17.48 -25.65 -9.74
CA ARG A 439 18.69 -26.45 -9.54
C ARG A 439 19.97 -25.62 -9.59
N TRP A 440 20.95 -26.06 -8.82
CA TRP A 440 22.31 -25.60 -8.98
C TRP A 440 22.89 -26.11 -10.31
N LEU A 441 23.65 -25.26 -11.00
CA LEU A 441 24.52 -25.71 -12.08
C LEU A 441 25.81 -26.30 -11.51
N SER A 442 26.32 -27.35 -12.15
CA SER A 442 27.65 -27.88 -11.88
C SER A 442 28.75 -26.93 -12.40
N PRO A 443 30.00 -27.03 -11.90
CA PRO A 443 31.09 -26.19 -12.38
C PRO A 443 31.29 -26.22 -13.91
N LYS A 444 31.17 -27.41 -14.53
CA LYS A 444 31.26 -27.57 -15.99
C LYS A 444 30.14 -26.82 -16.73
N GLU A 445 28.92 -26.88 -16.20
CA GLU A 445 27.79 -26.14 -16.77
C GLU A 445 28.00 -24.62 -16.65
N ILE A 446 28.54 -24.15 -15.53
CA ILE A 446 28.88 -22.73 -15.32
C ILE A 446 29.94 -22.26 -16.31
N GLU A 447 31.00 -23.05 -16.53
CA GLU A 447 32.06 -22.75 -17.52
C GLU A 447 31.52 -22.67 -18.95
N SER A 448 30.52 -23.50 -19.28
CA SER A 448 29.88 -23.50 -20.59
C SER A 448 28.76 -22.46 -20.77
N LEU A 449 28.35 -21.76 -19.71
CA LEU A 449 27.19 -20.88 -19.73
C LEU A 449 27.52 -19.55 -20.42
N ASP A 450 27.10 -19.40 -21.67
CA ASP A 450 27.06 -18.10 -22.33
C ASP A 450 25.76 -17.35 -21.98
N VAL A 451 25.89 -16.38 -21.08
CA VAL A 451 24.76 -15.55 -20.63
C VAL A 451 24.14 -14.74 -21.78
N PHE A 452 24.89 -14.36 -22.82
CA PHE A 452 24.35 -13.57 -23.93
C PHE A 452 23.50 -14.38 -24.90
N SER A 453 23.73 -15.69 -25.02
CA SER A 453 22.93 -16.59 -25.85
C SER A 453 21.50 -16.80 -25.34
N ILE A 454 21.23 -16.44 -24.08
CA ILE A 454 19.94 -16.70 -23.44
C ILE A 454 18.91 -15.66 -23.90
N GLU A 455 17.93 -16.11 -24.69
CA GLU A 455 16.83 -15.26 -25.11
C GLU A 455 15.89 -14.92 -23.96
N LYS A 456 15.26 -13.74 -24.05
CA LYS A 456 14.25 -13.25 -23.09
C LYS A 456 13.14 -14.27 -22.81
N ASN A 457 12.67 -14.96 -23.84
CA ASN A 457 11.52 -15.87 -23.78
C ASN A 457 11.94 -17.35 -23.74
N ALA A 458 13.22 -17.63 -23.49
CA ALA A 458 13.71 -18.99 -23.33
C ALA A 458 12.94 -19.70 -22.20
N LYS A 459 12.75 -21.02 -22.32
CA LYS A 459 12.08 -21.82 -21.28
C LYS A 459 12.85 -21.81 -19.96
N THR A 460 14.18 -21.73 -20.04
CA THR A 460 15.07 -21.73 -18.88
C THR A 460 15.64 -20.33 -18.65
N GLY A 461 15.57 -19.86 -17.41
CA GLY A 461 16.22 -18.64 -16.94
C GLY A 461 17.22 -18.92 -15.81
N TYR A 462 17.99 -17.88 -15.42
CA TYR A 462 19.06 -18.01 -14.44
C TYR A 462 19.14 -16.84 -13.46
N ILE A 463 19.49 -17.15 -12.21
CA ILE A 463 19.94 -16.19 -11.18
C ILE A 463 21.38 -16.55 -10.86
N LEU A 464 22.28 -15.57 -10.97
CA LEU A 464 23.72 -15.76 -10.84
C LEU A 464 24.27 -14.97 -9.66
N GLU A 465 25.23 -15.54 -8.94
CA GLU A 465 26.07 -14.82 -7.98
C GLU A 465 27.43 -14.57 -8.63
N VAL A 466 27.76 -13.30 -8.87
CA VAL A 466 28.89 -12.91 -9.71
C VAL A 466 29.75 -11.84 -9.04
N SER A 467 31.03 -11.79 -9.39
CA SER A 467 31.89 -10.63 -9.15
C SER A 467 31.98 -9.79 -10.42
N LEU A 468 31.67 -8.50 -10.31
CA LEU A 468 31.68 -7.54 -11.41
C LEU A 468 32.69 -6.43 -11.15
N GLY A 469 33.57 -6.21 -12.11
CA GLY A 469 34.41 -5.03 -12.19
C GLY A 469 33.64 -3.83 -12.71
N TYR A 470 33.92 -2.66 -12.13
CA TYR A 470 33.42 -1.36 -12.56
C TYR A 470 34.60 -0.51 -13.07
N PRO A 471 34.90 -0.55 -14.39
CA PRO A 471 36.02 0.20 -14.94
C PRO A 471 35.88 1.72 -14.74
N SER A 472 36.99 2.38 -14.46
CA SER A 472 37.04 3.83 -14.20
C SER A 472 36.54 4.69 -15.37
N HIS A 473 36.74 4.24 -16.62
CA HIS A 473 36.26 4.95 -17.80
C HIS A 473 34.72 5.06 -17.88
N LEU A 474 33.98 4.19 -17.15
CA LEU A 474 32.52 4.27 -17.06
C LEU A 474 32.03 5.26 -16.01
N HIS A 475 32.90 5.71 -15.10
CA HIS A 475 32.47 6.48 -13.94
C HIS A 475 31.79 7.79 -14.34
N LEU A 476 32.28 8.49 -15.37
CA LEU A 476 31.65 9.71 -15.88
C LEU A 476 30.23 9.45 -16.38
N LEU A 477 30.06 8.46 -17.26
CA LEU A 477 28.78 8.13 -17.88
C LEU A 477 27.76 7.62 -16.86
N HIS A 478 28.24 6.81 -15.89
CA HIS A 478 27.37 6.11 -14.95
C HIS A 478 27.20 6.83 -13.59
N SER A 479 27.92 7.92 -13.32
CA SER A 479 27.87 8.59 -12.01
C SER A 479 26.45 9.02 -11.63
N ASP A 480 25.68 9.50 -12.60
CA ASP A 480 24.29 9.92 -12.40
C ASP A 480 23.42 8.74 -11.98
N TYR A 481 23.55 7.57 -12.63
CA TYR A 481 22.67 6.43 -12.36
C TYR A 481 23.39 5.08 -12.31
N PRO A 482 24.28 4.85 -11.31
CA PRO A 482 25.13 3.67 -11.29
C PRO A 482 24.35 2.35 -11.32
N LEU A 483 24.82 1.44 -12.18
CA LEU A 483 24.32 0.08 -12.28
C LEU A 483 24.57 -0.75 -11.01
N ALA A 484 23.81 -1.84 -10.85
CA ALA A 484 23.96 -2.82 -9.77
C ALA A 484 23.97 -2.23 -8.32
N PRO A 485 22.89 -1.56 -7.87
CA PRO A 485 22.85 -0.91 -6.56
C PRO A 485 23.00 -1.92 -5.42
N THR A 486 23.68 -1.54 -4.34
CA THR A 486 24.05 -2.45 -3.22
C THR A 486 23.55 -1.93 -1.88
N ASN A 487 23.16 -2.84 -0.99
CA ASN A 487 22.85 -2.48 0.40
C ASN A 487 24.16 -2.24 1.17
N LEU A 488 24.44 -0.99 1.51
CA LEU A 488 25.68 -0.57 2.16
C LEU A 488 25.43 -0.07 3.58
N GLN A 489 26.42 -0.29 4.44
CA GLN A 489 26.55 0.41 5.71
C GLN A 489 27.45 1.62 5.48
N ILE A 490 26.85 2.81 5.45
CA ILE A 490 27.61 4.06 5.29
C ILE A 490 28.30 4.37 6.62
N LYS A 491 29.61 4.50 6.59
CA LYS A 491 30.42 4.90 7.74
C LYS A 491 30.73 6.39 7.66
N GLU A 492 31.05 6.99 8.80
CA GLU A 492 31.42 8.41 8.88
C GLU A 492 32.62 8.75 7.97
N ASN A 493 33.59 7.85 7.85
CA ASN A 493 34.75 8.00 6.96
C ASN A 493 34.37 8.04 5.48
N ASN A 494 33.19 7.53 5.09
CA ASN A 494 32.72 7.58 3.71
C ASN A 494 32.07 8.95 3.37
N LEU A 495 31.70 9.76 4.36
CA LEU A 495 31.04 11.04 4.13
C LEU A 495 32.01 12.09 3.55
N SER A 496 31.51 12.97 2.68
CA SER A 496 32.26 14.14 2.24
C SER A 496 32.59 15.08 3.42
N PRO A 497 33.63 15.92 3.31
CA PRO A 497 33.88 17.01 4.26
C PRO A 497 32.61 17.85 4.52
N TYR A 498 31.89 18.21 3.46
CA TYR A 498 30.59 18.88 3.52
C TYR A 498 29.58 18.14 4.42
N CYS A 499 29.33 16.85 4.16
CA CYS A 499 28.37 16.07 4.92
C CYS A 499 28.83 15.77 6.35
N LYS A 500 30.14 15.64 6.62
CA LYS A 500 30.69 15.53 7.98
C LYS A 500 30.39 16.77 8.80
N LYS A 501 30.57 17.97 8.21
CA LYS A 501 30.22 19.24 8.85
C LYS A 501 28.73 19.30 9.21
N LEU A 502 27.85 19.00 8.25
CA LEU A 502 26.40 18.96 8.52
C LEU A 502 26.03 17.90 9.56
N TYR A 503 26.67 16.72 9.52
CA TYR A 503 26.44 15.65 10.47
C TYR A 503 26.78 16.09 11.91
N GLY A 504 27.93 16.74 12.10
CA GLY A 504 28.35 17.28 13.39
C GLY A 504 27.44 18.41 13.89
N MET A 505 26.97 19.29 13.00
CA MET A 505 26.03 20.37 13.35
C MET A 505 24.68 19.83 13.86
N PHE A 506 24.13 18.78 13.22
CA PHE A 506 22.75 18.35 13.49
C PHE A 506 22.63 17.14 14.44
N ARG A 507 23.72 16.43 14.73
CA ARG A 507 23.70 15.29 15.66
C ARG A 507 24.69 15.52 16.80
N LYS A 508 24.18 16.04 17.93
CA LYS A 508 24.88 16.07 19.22
C LYS A 508 25.04 14.65 19.77
N THR A 509 26.12 13.93 19.45
CA THR A 509 26.63 12.82 20.28
C THR A 509 28.11 12.56 19.98
N GLN A 510 28.94 12.74 21.01
CA GLN A 510 30.32 12.23 21.08
C GLN A 510 30.28 10.74 21.45
N SER A 511 31.01 9.90 20.72
CA SER A 511 31.34 8.54 21.11
C SER A 511 32.57 8.08 20.33
N ASP A 512 33.54 7.47 21.00
CA ASP A 512 34.78 6.97 20.38
C ASP A 512 34.54 5.68 19.56
N GLY A 513 34.87 5.70 18.27
CA GLY A 513 34.83 4.53 17.37
C GLY A 513 34.39 4.82 15.91
N GLU A 514 34.64 3.88 14.99
CA GLU A 514 34.24 4.00 13.57
C GLU A 514 32.69 3.92 13.44
N LYS A 515 32.04 5.08 13.31
CA LYS A 515 30.57 5.20 13.42
C LYS A 515 29.86 4.78 12.12
N VAL A 516 29.01 3.75 12.22
CA VAL A 516 28.01 3.46 11.17
C VAL A 516 26.91 4.51 11.24
N VAL A 517 26.81 5.31 10.17
CA VAL A 517 25.86 6.40 10.02
C VAL A 517 24.46 5.86 9.70
N SER A 518 24.40 4.90 8.78
CA SER A 518 23.13 4.37 8.26
C SER A 518 23.32 3.10 7.43
N LYS A 519 22.25 2.32 7.25
CA LYS A 519 22.19 1.18 6.31
C LYS A 519 21.16 1.45 5.23
N LYS A 520 21.52 1.39 3.95
CA LYS A 520 20.59 1.71 2.85
C LYS A 520 21.03 1.10 1.52
N LEU A 521 20.09 1.03 0.56
CA LEU A 521 20.39 0.73 -0.83
C LEU A 521 21.01 1.96 -1.50
N VAL A 522 22.21 1.77 -2.08
CA VAL A 522 23.01 2.83 -2.69
C VAL A 522 23.50 2.39 -4.07
N PRO A 523 23.28 3.20 -5.12
CA PRO A 523 23.99 3.07 -6.39
C PRO A 523 25.45 3.53 -6.24
N THR A 524 26.40 2.63 -6.39
CA THR A 524 27.84 2.94 -6.30
C THR A 524 28.59 2.50 -7.55
N LEU A 525 29.76 3.10 -7.77
CA LEU A 525 30.71 2.76 -8.83
C LEU A 525 31.81 1.82 -8.34
N TRP A 526 31.72 1.27 -7.13
CA TRP A 526 32.64 0.24 -6.67
C TRP A 526 32.47 -1.07 -7.43
N ASP A 527 33.49 -1.91 -7.41
CA ASP A 527 33.36 -3.32 -7.78
C ASP A 527 32.29 -4.00 -6.94
N LYS A 528 31.63 -4.99 -7.53
CA LYS A 528 30.56 -5.75 -6.90
C LYS A 528 31.08 -7.16 -6.67
N GLU A 529 31.14 -7.59 -5.41
CA GLU A 529 31.55 -8.95 -5.05
C GLU A 529 30.31 -9.75 -4.62
N GLU A 530 30.25 -11.01 -5.06
CA GLU A 530 29.14 -11.94 -4.79
C GLU A 530 27.74 -11.31 -5.01
N TYR A 531 27.61 -10.54 -6.08
CA TYR A 531 26.39 -9.85 -6.42
C TYR A 531 25.40 -10.82 -7.06
N VAL A 532 24.25 -11.02 -6.42
CA VAL A 532 23.19 -11.88 -6.95
C VAL A 532 22.34 -11.11 -7.93
N VAL A 533 22.15 -11.60 -9.16
CA VAL A 533 21.50 -10.87 -10.26
C VAL A 533 20.71 -11.79 -11.19
N HIS A 534 19.62 -11.29 -11.73
CA HIS A 534 18.88 -11.95 -12.81
C HIS A 534 19.65 -11.88 -14.14
N TYR A 535 19.68 -12.97 -14.94
CA TYR A 535 20.52 -13.04 -16.15
C TYR A 535 20.34 -11.86 -17.11
N ARG A 536 19.11 -11.37 -17.33
CA ARG A 536 18.85 -10.21 -18.21
C ARG A 536 19.46 -8.90 -17.71
N ASN A 537 19.50 -8.72 -16.40
CA ASN A 537 20.16 -7.57 -15.81
C ASN A 537 21.67 -7.68 -15.96
N LEU A 538 22.22 -8.89 -15.81
CA LEU A 538 23.64 -9.14 -16.06
C LEU A 538 24.01 -8.87 -17.52
N GLN A 539 23.25 -9.40 -18.49
CA GLN A 539 23.41 -9.09 -19.93
C GLN A 539 23.49 -7.58 -20.16
N PHE A 540 22.56 -6.82 -19.55
CA PHE A 540 22.55 -5.37 -19.68
C PHE A 540 23.79 -4.72 -19.06
N TYR A 541 24.21 -5.13 -17.85
CA TYR A 541 25.39 -4.57 -17.19
C TYR A 541 26.66 -4.77 -18.00
N LEU A 542 26.83 -5.97 -18.57
CA LEU A 542 27.98 -6.29 -19.43
C LEU A 542 27.93 -5.50 -20.75
N ASN A 543 26.74 -5.36 -21.35
CA ASN A 543 26.54 -4.50 -22.54
C ASN A 543 26.80 -3.02 -22.27
N GLN A 544 26.72 -2.57 -21.02
CA GLN A 544 27.10 -1.21 -20.60
C GLN A 544 28.56 -1.12 -20.13
N GLY A 545 29.36 -2.16 -20.36
CA GLY A 545 30.82 -2.14 -20.14
C GLY A 545 31.30 -2.64 -18.78
N MET A 546 30.41 -3.08 -17.88
CA MET A 546 30.86 -3.76 -16.66
C MET A 546 31.56 -5.08 -17.02
N VAL A 547 32.57 -5.48 -16.24
CA VAL A 547 33.39 -6.66 -16.55
C VAL A 547 33.00 -7.80 -15.62
N LEU A 548 32.60 -8.96 -16.18
CA LEU A 548 32.41 -10.17 -15.39
C LEU A 548 33.77 -10.73 -14.96
N LYS A 549 34.11 -10.62 -13.67
CA LYS A 549 35.37 -11.16 -13.13
C LYS A 549 35.26 -12.65 -12.82
N LYS A 550 34.13 -13.06 -12.22
CA LYS A 550 33.90 -14.45 -11.78
C LYS A 550 32.42 -14.74 -11.65
N THR A 551 32.03 -15.96 -12.02
CA THR A 551 30.73 -16.55 -11.67
C THR A 551 30.95 -17.55 -10.53
N HIS A 552 30.32 -17.32 -9.38
CA HIS A 552 30.50 -18.16 -8.19
C HIS A 552 29.49 -19.31 -8.17
N ARG A 553 28.21 -18.98 -8.33
CA ARG A 553 27.10 -19.93 -8.27
C ARG A 553 25.98 -19.52 -9.21
N VAL A 554 25.24 -20.48 -9.74
CA VAL A 554 24.12 -20.24 -10.66
C VAL A 554 22.94 -21.15 -10.31
N ILE A 555 21.76 -20.55 -10.18
CA ILE A 555 20.48 -21.24 -10.08
C ILE A 555 19.80 -21.17 -11.45
N ALA A 556 19.54 -22.33 -12.04
CA ALA A 556 18.68 -22.46 -13.21
C ALA A 556 17.23 -22.71 -12.78
N PHE A 557 16.27 -22.22 -13.57
CA PHE A 557 14.83 -22.42 -13.34
C PHE A 557 14.04 -22.40 -14.64
N THR A 558 12.87 -23.03 -14.64
CA THR A 558 11.85 -22.84 -15.67
C THR A 558 11.16 -21.50 -15.45
N GLN A 559 10.94 -20.73 -16.51
CA GLN A 559 10.24 -19.45 -16.48
C GLN A 559 9.04 -19.41 -17.43
N ASP A 560 8.00 -18.69 -17.03
CA ASP A 560 6.78 -18.47 -17.82
C ASP A 560 6.18 -17.09 -17.50
N GLY A 561 5.39 -16.54 -18.42
CA GLY A 561 4.62 -15.31 -18.24
C GLY A 561 3.38 -15.52 -17.35
N TRP A 562 3.52 -16.23 -16.22
CA TRP A 562 2.38 -16.74 -15.46
C TRP A 562 1.51 -15.64 -14.81
N LEU A 563 2.08 -14.46 -14.51
CA LEU A 563 1.34 -13.30 -14.00
C LEU A 563 0.66 -12.48 -15.11
N LYS A 564 1.06 -12.67 -16.37
CA LYS A 564 0.59 -11.88 -17.51
C LYS A 564 -0.94 -11.88 -17.67
N PRO A 565 -1.66 -13.03 -17.59
CA PRO A 565 -3.12 -13.04 -17.74
C PRO A 565 -3.83 -12.18 -16.70
N TYR A 566 -3.39 -12.24 -15.45
CA TYR A 566 -3.98 -11.46 -14.34
C TYR A 566 -3.76 -9.96 -14.51
N ILE A 567 -2.53 -9.54 -14.82
CA ILE A 567 -2.18 -8.12 -15.00
C ILE A 567 -2.90 -7.53 -16.22
N GLN A 568 -2.96 -8.27 -17.33
CA GLN A 568 -3.64 -7.83 -18.56
C GLN A 568 -5.15 -7.73 -18.35
N TYR A 569 -5.77 -8.71 -17.68
CA TYR A 569 -7.20 -8.66 -17.35
C TYR A 569 -7.55 -7.40 -16.55
N ASN A 570 -6.85 -7.15 -15.45
CA ASN A 570 -7.10 -5.96 -14.62
C ASN A 570 -6.80 -4.66 -15.34
N THR A 571 -5.76 -4.61 -16.18
CA THR A 571 -5.44 -3.42 -16.98
C THR A 571 -6.53 -3.13 -17.99
N ASN A 572 -7.08 -4.16 -18.64
CA ASN A 572 -8.19 -4.02 -19.58
C ASN A 572 -9.48 -3.60 -18.87
N MET A 573 -9.78 -4.19 -17.71
CA MET A 573 -10.94 -3.78 -16.91
C MET A 573 -10.80 -2.36 -16.38
N ARG A 574 -9.60 -1.94 -16.00
CA ARG A 574 -9.30 -0.55 -15.64
C ARG A 574 -9.53 0.43 -16.79
N LYS A 575 -9.26 0.02 -18.04
CA LYS A 575 -9.54 0.84 -19.23
C LYS A 575 -11.05 0.93 -19.54
N LYS A 576 -11.80 -0.16 -19.28
CA LYS A 576 -13.26 -0.25 -19.52
C LYS A 576 -14.11 0.38 -18.42
N ALA A 577 -13.56 0.53 -17.22
CA ALA A 577 -14.29 1.09 -16.08
C ALA A 577 -14.74 2.53 -16.35
N SER A 578 -16.03 2.80 -16.13
CA SER A 578 -16.65 4.13 -16.27
C SER A 578 -16.37 5.04 -15.08
N ASN A 579 -16.27 4.47 -13.87
CA ASN A 579 -16.19 5.22 -12.63
C ASN A 579 -14.81 5.19 -11.96
N LYS A 580 -14.55 6.21 -11.13
CA LYS A 580 -13.26 6.37 -10.42
C LYS A 580 -13.03 5.27 -9.38
N PHE A 581 -14.09 4.68 -8.81
CA PHE A 581 -14.00 3.63 -7.81
C PHE A 581 -13.38 2.36 -8.41
N ASP A 582 -13.97 1.85 -9.49
CA ASP A 582 -13.52 0.68 -10.23
C ASP A 582 -12.11 0.89 -10.79
N VAL A 583 -11.82 2.06 -11.39
CA VAL A 583 -10.48 2.40 -11.91
C VAL A 583 -9.40 2.32 -10.83
N ARG A 584 -9.69 2.78 -9.60
CA ARG A 584 -8.76 2.70 -8.46
C ARG A 584 -8.61 1.25 -8.00
N LEU A 585 -9.69 0.49 -7.95
CA LEU A 585 -9.66 -0.88 -7.49
C LEU A 585 -8.85 -1.80 -8.41
N TYR A 586 -9.06 -1.72 -9.73
CA TYR A 586 -8.26 -2.49 -10.69
C TYR A 586 -6.78 -2.11 -10.67
N LYS A 587 -6.44 -0.85 -10.35
CA LYS A 587 -5.05 -0.44 -10.09
C LYS A 587 -4.49 -1.14 -8.86
N ALA A 588 -5.26 -1.19 -7.77
CA ALA A 588 -4.85 -1.82 -6.52
C ALA A 588 -4.63 -3.34 -6.68
N TYR A 589 -5.48 -4.02 -7.45
CA TYR A 589 -5.34 -5.45 -7.76
C TYR A 589 -3.97 -5.79 -8.36
N ASN A 590 -3.47 -4.98 -9.29
CA ASN A 590 -2.16 -5.20 -9.90
C ASN A 590 -1.01 -4.92 -8.92
N ASN A 591 -1.04 -3.78 -8.23
CA ASN A 591 0.09 -3.32 -7.42
C ASN A 591 0.38 -4.21 -6.22
N ILE A 592 -0.64 -4.86 -5.66
CA ILE A 592 -0.56 -5.57 -4.39
C ILE A 592 -0.02 -7.01 -4.53
N VAL A 593 -0.25 -7.69 -5.65
CA VAL A 593 0.14 -9.10 -5.83
C VAL A 593 1.66 -9.29 -5.70
N PHE A 594 2.44 -8.39 -6.29
CA PHE A 594 3.89 -8.38 -6.17
C PHE A 594 4.38 -8.35 -4.71
N GLY A 595 3.72 -7.56 -3.84
CA GLY A 595 4.11 -7.49 -2.43
C GLY A 595 3.97 -8.81 -1.69
N LYS A 596 3.07 -9.71 -2.12
CA LYS A 596 2.84 -11.01 -1.49
C LYS A 596 3.91 -12.04 -1.80
N THR A 597 4.62 -11.92 -2.91
CA THR A 597 5.73 -12.82 -3.25
C THR A 597 6.95 -12.59 -2.36
N MET A 598 7.09 -11.38 -1.79
CA MET A 598 8.20 -10.96 -0.91
C MET A 598 7.79 -10.77 0.56
N GLU A 599 6.68 -11.36 0.97
CA GLU A 599 6.18 -11.24 2.35
C GLU A 599 7.21 -11.82 3.34
N ASN A 600 7.78 -10.97 4.21
CA ASN A 600 8.76 -11.43 5.20
C ASN A 600 8.05 -12.04 6.42
N ILE A 601 7.88 -13.35 6.38
CA ILE A 601 7.24 -14.12 7.45
C ILE A 601 8.00 -14.10 8.78
N ARG A 602 9.29 -13.73 8.81
CA ARG A 602 10.08 -13.60 10.05
C ARG A 602 9.59 -12.42 10.91
N LEU A 603 8.97 -11.42 10.28
CA LEU A 603 8.41 -10.26 10.96
C LEU A 603 7.01 -10.54 11.56
N HIS A 604 6.40 -11.68 11.25
CA HIS A 604 5.08 -12.02 11.79
C HIS A 604 5.16 -12.29 13.29
N MET A 605 4.35 -11.54 14.05
CA MET A 605 4.35 -11.65 15.50
C MET A 605 3.52 -12.87 15.95
N ASN A 606 3.99 -13.57 16.98
CA ASN A 606 3.16 -14.48 17.77
C ASN A 606 2.75 -13.76 19.06
N PHE A 607 1.56 -13.17 19.02
CA PHE A 607 1.02 -12.34 20.08
C PHE A 607 -0.37 -12.84 20.45
N ASN A 608 -0.66 -12.90 21.74
CA ASN A 608 -1.94 -13.39 22.25
C ASN A 608 -2.49 -12.40 23.26
N LEU A 609 -3.80 -12.13 23.17
CA LEU A 609 -4.54 -11.41 24.20
C LEU A 609 -5.06 -12.42 25.23
N VAL A 610 -4.87 -12.11 26.50
CA VAL A 610 -5.17 -13.00 27.61
C VAL A 610 -5.93 -12.25 28.70
N ASN A 611 -7.06 -12.81 29.11
CA ASN A 611 -7.94 -12.25 30.14
C ASN A 611 -8.20 -13.22 31.31
N THR A 612 -7.44 -14.33 31.39
CA THR A 612 -7.54 -15.31 32.49
C THR A 612 -6.17 -15.66 33.06
N ARG A 613 -6.10 -15.87 34.39
CA ARG A 613 -4.86 -16.27 35.07
C ARG A 613 -4.30 -17.59 34.53
N LYS A 614 -5.16 -18.59 34.29
CA LYS A 614 -4.78 -19.89 33.71
C LYS A 614 -4.17 -19.73 32.31
N GLY A 615 -4.78 -18.88 31.47
CA GLY A 615 -4.26 -18.59 30.13
C GLY A 615 -2.90 -17.91 30.17
N LEU A 616 -2.70 -16.99 31.13
CA LEU A 616 -1.46 -16.25 31.30
C LEU A 616 -0.33 -17.19 31.70
N LEU A 617 -0.52 -17.95 32.79
CA LEU A 617 0.45 -18.94 33.27
C LEU A 617 0.84 -19.92 32.15
N ARG A 618 -0.14 -20.42 31.39
CA ARG A 618 0.11 -21.34 30.26
C ARG A 618 1.03 -20.74 29.18
N LEU A 619 0.92 -19.44 28.88
CA LEU A 619 1.73 -18.80 27.84
C LEU A 619 3.10 -18.33 28.36
N THR A 620 3.18 -17.93 29.62
CA THR A 620 4.43 -17.50 30.26
C THR A 620 5.32 -18.67 30.65
N SER A 621 4.74 -19.85 30.94
CA SER A 621 5.50 -21.08 31.20
C SER A 621 6.10 -21.71 29.94
N LYS A 622 5.83 -21.18 28.74
CA LYS A 622 6.46 -21.69 27.51
C LYS A 622 7.91 -21.22 27.42
N PRO A 623 8.86 -22.09 27.00
CA PRO A 623 10.25 -21.67 26.74
C PRO A 623 10.37 -20.54 25.71
N SER A 624 9.40 -20.41 24.81
CA SER A 624 9.35 -19.34 23.82
C SER A 624 8.80 -18.00 24.34
N PHE A 625 8.53 -17.87 25.63
CA PHE A 625 8.08 -16.61 26.21
C PHE A 625 9.11 -15.49 26.00
N GLU A 626 8.66 -14.33 25.53
CA GLU A 626 9.55 -13.18 25.30
C GLU A 626 9.23 -12.03 26.26
N ARG A 627 7.97 -11.56 26.27
CA ARG A 627 7.57 -10.43 27.11
C ARG A 627 6.06 -10.34 27.32
N ILE A 628 5.67 -9.62 28.37
CA ILE A 628 4.30 -9.26 28.70
C ILE A 628 4.09 -7.77 28.46
N THR A 629 2.92 -7.41 27.96
CA THR A 629 2.41 -6.03 27.93
C THR A 629 1.09 -6.00 28.69
N ILE A 630 1.05 -5.26 29.80
CA ILE A 630 -0.17 -5.06 30.59
C ILE A 630 -0.92 -3.88 29.98
N PHE A 631 -2.15 -4.13 29.48
CA PHE A 631 -3.02 -3.08 28.94
C PHE A 631 -3.91 -2.50 30.04
N ASP A 632 -4.48 -3.36 30.88
CA ASP A 632 -5.22 -2.99 32.08
C ASP A 632 -5.22 -4.16 33.10
N GLN A 633 -6.00 -4.03 34.19
CA GLN A 633 -6.10 -5.04 35.25
C GLN A 633 -6.71 -6.39 34.80
N GLN A 634 -7.44 -6.41 33.67
CA GLN A 634 -8.19 -7.57 33.18
C GLN A 634 -7.67 -8.09 31.82
N LEU A 635 -6.79 -7.35 31.13
CA LEU A 635 -6.27 -7.72 29.83
C LEU A 635 -4.74 -7.59 29.73
N VAL A 636 -4.12 -8.68 29.32
CA VAL A 636 -2.67 -8.80 29.18
C VAL A 636 -2.34 -9.32 27.78
N GLY A 637 -1.41 -8.65 27.11
CA GLY A 637 -0.79 -9.12 25.88
C GLY A 637 0.46 -9.95 26.18
N VAL A 638 0.54 -11.15 25.61
CA VAL A 638 1.71 -12.04 25.75
C VAL A 638 2.36 -12.24 24.39
N LYS A 639 3.64 -11.86 24.28
CA LYS A 639 4.47 -12.11 23.09
C LYS A 639 5.33 -13.35 23.34
N ASN A 640 5.24 -14.30 22.42
CA ASN A 640 6.12 -15.47 22.38
C ASN A 640 6.95 -15.44 21.08
N GLN A 641 8.16 -15.95 21.12
CA GLN A 641 8.95 -16.26 19.94
C GLN A 641 8.29 -17.39 19.14
N ARG A 642 8.49 -17.39 17.82
CA ARG A 642 8.06 -18.49 16.95
C ARG A 642 9.13 -19.57 16.96
N VAL A 643 8.80 -20.74 17.50
CA VAL A 643 9.73 -21.89 17.61
C VAL A 643 9.99 -22.54 16.24
N LYS A 644 8.97 -22.58 15.37
CA LYS A 644 9.07 -23.10 14.00
C LYS A 644 8.54 -22.06 13.02
N LEU A 645 9.29 -21.82 11.96
CA LEU A 645 8.94 -20.93 10.85
C LEU A 645 9.23 -21.65 9.54
N VAL A 646 8.25 -21.67 8.63
CA VAL A 646 8.40 -22.27 7.29
C VAL A 646 8.41 -21.15 6.28
N LEU A 647 9.52 -20.99 5.55
CA LEU A 647 9.71 -19.99 4.48
C LEU A 647 8.96 -20.42 3.22
N ASP A 648 7.67 -20.10 3.16
CA ASP A 648 6.70 -20.58 2.18
C ASP A 648 6.26 -19.51 1.17
N LYS A 649 7.18 -18.62 0.79
CA LYS A 649 6.91 -17.52 -0.15
C LYS A 649 7.78 -17.65 -1.40
N PRO A 650 7.24 -17.39 -2.61
CA PRO A 650 7.98 -17.46 -3.86
C PRO A 650 8.83 -16.19 -4.03
N ILE A 651 9.83 -16.00 -3.16
CA ILE A 651 10.64 -14.77 -3.10
C ILE A 651 11.44 -14.54 -4.39
N TYR A 652 11.72 -15.60 -5.16
CA TYR A 652 12.36 -15.50 -6.47
C TYR A 652 11.55 -14.63 -7.44
N THR A 653 10.21 -14.71 -7.42
CA THR A 653 9.36 -13.90 -8.29
C THR A 653 9.56 -12.43 -7.96
N GLY A 654 9.55 -12.10 -6.67
CA GLY A 654 9.75 -10.74 -6.19
C GLY A 654 11.13 -10.18 -6.55
N MET A 655 12.18 -10.98 -6.35
CA MET A 655 13.55 -10.62 -6.73
C MET A 655 13.66 -10.34 -8.23
N CYS A 656 13.14 -11.23 -9.08
CA CYS A 656 13.14 -11.05 -10.54
C CYS A 656 12.33 -9.83 -10.98
N VAL A 657 11.13 -9.61 -10.44
CA VAL A 657 10.32 -8.42 -10.73
C VAL A 657 11.08 -7.14 -10.37
N LEU A 658 11.74 -7.10 -9.20
CA LEU A 658 12.55 -5.96 -8.78
C LEU A 658 13.73 -5.69 -9.72
N ASP A 659 14.43 -6.71 -10.18
CA ASP A 659 15.58 -6.54 -11.08
C ASP A 659 15.13 -6.17 -12.49
N LEU A 660 14.10 -6.82 -13.05
CA LEU A 660 13.51 -6.45 -14.34
C LEU A 660 12.95 -5.03 -14.35
N SER A 661 12.36 -4.58 -13.23
CA SER A 661 11.92 -3.17 -13.09
C SER A 661 13.10 -2.20 -13.22
N LYS A 662 14.25 -2.48 -12.58
CA LYS A 662 15.44 -1.64 -12.75
C LYS A 662 15.96 -1.67 -14.18
N LEU A 663 15.89 -2.83 -14.84
CA LEU A 663 16.30 -2.98 -16.24
C LEU A 663 15.53 -2.02 -17.15
N PHE A 664 14.21 -1.86 -16.99
CA PHE A 664 13.43 -0.92 -17.79
C PHE A 664 13.85 0.53 -17.57
N MET A 665 14.11 0.92 -16.32
CA MET A 665 14.60 2.26 -16.00
C MET A 665 16.00 2.51 -16.59
N TYR A 666 16.88 1.52 -16.55
CA TYR A 666 18.20 1.60 -17.19
C TYR A 666 18.13 1.64 -18.71
N GLN A 667 17.20 0.89 -19.32
CA GLN A 667 16.98 0.92 -20.76
C GLN A 667 16.51 2.30 -21.23
N PHE A 668 15.66 2.98 -20.46
CA PHE A 668 15.29 4.36 -20.78
C PHE A 668 16.47 5.32 -20.58
N HIS A 669 17.17 5.23 -19.44
CA HIS A 669 18.29 6.12 -19.14
C HIS A 669 19.48 5.95 -20.08
N TYR A 670 20.05 4.75 -20.17
CA TYR A 670 21.24 4.48 -20.99
C TYR A 670 20.91 4.10 -22.42
N GLY A 671 19.76 3.46 -22.66
CA GLY A 671 19.36 3.05 -24.01
C GLY A 671 18.78 4.17 -24.85
N PHE A 672 18.25 5.24 -24.24
CA PHE A 672 17.69 6.40 -24.93
C PHE A 672 18.30 7.73 -24.50
N ILE A 673 18.13 8.15 -23.23
CA ILE A 673 18.50 9.50 -22.77
C ILE A 673 19.99 9.79 -22.97
N LYS A 674 20.87 8.94 -22.43
CA LYS A 674 22.33 9.13 -22.56
C LYS A 674 22.81 8.91 -24.01
N LYS A 675 22.13 8.10 -24.83
CA LYS A 675 22.47 7.99 -26.27
C LYS A 675 22.10 9.24 -27.05
N LYS A 676 20.93 9.84 -26.80
CA LYS A 676 20.46 11.03 -27.53
C LYS A 676 21.17 12.31 -27.06
N TYR A 677 21.40 12.46 -25.75
CA TYR A 677 21.89 13.71 -25.17
C TYR A 677 23.33 13.65 -24.65
N GLY A 678 23.86 12.46 -24.31
CA GLY A 678 25.17 12.33 -23.69
C GLY A 678 25.27 13.15 -22.40
N ASP A 679 26.33 13.95 -22.29
CA ASP A 679 26.58 14.83 -21.15
C ASP A 679 25.64 16.05 -21.08
N ARG A 680 24.85 16.29 -22.14
CA ARG A 680 23.82 17.34 -22.13
C ARG A 680 22.63 16.98 -21.24
N ALA A 681 22.44 15.71 -20.89
CA ALA A 681 21.42 15.27 -19.95
C ALA A 681 22.04 14.90 -18.60
N CYS A 682 21.63 15.61 -17.56
CA CYS A 682 21.99 15.34 -16.17
C CYS A 682 20.75 14.82 -15.44
N LEU A 683 20.88 13.65 -14.79
CA LEU A 683 19.82 13.21 -13.89
C LEU A 683 19.85 14.11 -12.64
N LEU A 684 18.70 14.61 -12.21
CA LEU A 684 18.53 15.38 -10.97
C LEU A 684 18.07 14.50 -9.82
N MET A 685 17.13 13.58 -10.11
CA MET A 685 16.52 12.71 -9.11
C MET A 685 15.95 11.45 -9.75
N THR A 686 15.91 10.39 -8.95
CA THR A 686 15.07 9.22 -9.20
C THR A 686 14.34 8.78 -7.93
N ASP A 687 13.10 8.31 -8.08
CA ASP A 687 12.37 7.59 -7.04
C ASP A 687 11.60 6.42 -7.66
N THR A 688 12.25 5.26 -7.72
CA THR A 688 11.70 3.96 -8.17
C THR A 688 11.35 3.91 -9.66
N ASP A 689 10.25 4.54 -10.07
CA ASP A 689 9.66 4.57 -11.41
C ASP A 689 9.78 5.93 -12.10
N SER A 690 10.29 6.91 -11.35
CA SER A 690 10.46 8.30 -11.76
C SER A 690 11.93 8.63 -12.10
N LEU A 691 12.15 9.41 -13.16
CA LEU A 691 13.43 10.02 -13.56
C LEU A 691 13.22 11.51 -13.88
N PHE A 692 13.91 12.38 -13.16
CA PHE A 692 13.87 13.83 -13.37
C PHE A 692 15.21 14.29 -13.95
N TYR A 693 15.20 14.89 -15.13
CA TYR A 693 16.39 15.38 -15.82
C TYR A 693 16.46 16.89 -15.92
N SER A 694 17.69 17.39 -15.99
CA SER A 694 18.00 18.61 -16.73
C SER A 694 18.62 18.26 -18.07
N ILE A 695 18.09 18.79 -19.17
CA ILE A 695 18.46 18.45 -20.54
C ILE A 695 18.78 19.72 -21.32
N LYS A 696 20.01 19.84 -21.81
CA LYS A 696 20.41 20.91 -22.72
C LYS A 696 20.07 20.55 -24.16
N THR A 697 19.02 21.15 -24.70
CA THR A 697 18.53 20.91 -26.06
C THR A 697 17.80 22.14 -26.59
N THR A 698 17.65 22.22 -27.92
CA THR A 698 16.93 23.32 -28.56
C THR A 698 15.43 23.30 -28.23
N ASP A 699 14.83 22.11 -28.22
CA ASP A 699 13.40 21.92 -27.92
C ASP A 699 13.14 20.47 -27.46
N MET A 700 12.89 20.29 -26.16
CA MET A 700 12.63 18.98 -25.57
C MET A 700 11.31 18.37 -26.06
N TYR A 701 10.29 19.19 -26.32
CA TYR A 701 8.98 18.70 -26.73
C TYR A 701 8.99 18.22 -28.18
N LYS A 702 9.75 18.87 -29.06
CA LYS A 702 10.03 18.35 -30.40
C LYS A 702 10.85 17.06 -30.35
N ASP A 703 11.85 16.99 -29.47
CA ASP A 703 12.61 15.75 -29.26
C ASP A 703 11.72 14.58 -28.82
N MET A 704 10.72 14.84 -27.98
CA MET A 704 9.68 13.87 -27.59
C MET A 704 8.74 13.53 -28.75
N GLN A 705 8.42 14.50 -29.62
CA GLN A 705 7.60 14.28 -30.81
C GLN A 705 8.21 13.24 -31.76
N GLU A 706 9.52 13.33 -31.99
CA GLU A 706 10.28 12.39 -32.82
C GLU A 706 10.34 10.98 -32.22
N ASN A 707 10.18 10.87 -30.90
CA ASN A 707 10.29 9.62 -30.14
C ASN A 707 8.98 9.26 -29.43
N ARG A 708 7.84 9.63 -30.03
CA ARG A 708 6.48 9.47 -29.46
C ARG A 708 6.19 8.07 -28.92
N ASP A 709 6.76 7.04 -29.55
CA ASP A 709 6.58 5.66 -29.11
C ASP A 709 7.11 5.37 -27.72
N LEU A 710 8.01 6.19 -27.17
CA LEU A 710 8.53 6.03 -25.80
C LEU A 710 7.66 6.70 -24.74
N PHE A 711 6.83 7.67 -25.14
CA PHE A 711 6.14 8.56 -24.21
C PHE A 711 4.63 8.34 -24.17
N ASP A 712 4.05 8.50 -22.97
CA ASP A 712 2.61 8.65 -22.78
C ASP A 712 2.29 10.13 -22.56
N THR A 713 1.71 10.76 -23.57
CA THR A 713 1.30 12.18 -23.58
C THR A 713 -0.23 12.33 -23.56
N SER A 714 -0.95 11.29 -23.13
CA SER A 714 -2.43 11.27 -23.15
C SER A 714 -3.10 12.20 -22.15
N GLU A 715 -2.35 12.71 -21.17
CA GLU A 715 -2.82 13.66 -20.15
C GLU A 715 -2.44 15.11 -20.47
N TYR A 716 -1.83 15.38 -21.64
CA TYR A 716 -1.56 16.73 -22.10
C TYR A 716 -2.87 17.48 -22.40
N PRO A 717 -2.87 18.83 -22.38
CA PRO A 717 -3.97 19.61 -22.91
C PRO A 717 -4.33 19.18 -24.34
N LYS A 718 -5.62 19.03 -24.65
CA LYS A 718 -6.09 18.51 -25.96
C LYS A 718 -5.63 19.36 -27.15
N ASN A 719 -5.36 20.64 -26.93
CA ASN A 719 -4.84 21.59 -27.91
C ASN A 719 -3.31 21.53 -28.08
N HIS A 720 -2.60 20.78 -27.23
CA HIS A 720 -1.16 20.64 -27.31
C HIS A 720 -0.75 19.69 -28.44
N PHE A 721 0.26 20.04 -29.24
CA PHE A 721 0.68 19.27 -30.41
C PHE A 721 1.20 17.85 -30.10
N LEU A 722 1.62 17.59 -28.85
CA LEU A 722 2.01 16.27 -28.37
C LEU A 722 0.85 15.41 -27.84
N TYR A 723 -0.36 15.96 -27.65
CA TYR A 723 -1.47 15.19 -27.13
C TYR A 723 -1.77 13.97 -28.01
N SER A 724 -1.77 12.78 -27.42
CA SER A 724 -2.09 11.53 -28.10
C SER A 724 -2.59 10.48 -27.12
N GLU A 725 -3.67 9.79 -27.48
CA GLU A 725 -4.20 8.68 -26.67
C GLU A 725 -3.56 7.32 -27.01
N ASN A 726 -2.67 7.26 -28.02
CA ASN A 726 -2.08 6.00 -28.50
C ASN A 726 -1.37 5.20 -27.39
N ASN A 727 -0.64 5.89 -26.52
CA ASN A 727 0.13 5.29 -25.43
C ASN A 727 -0.56 5.38 -24.06
N LYS A 728 -1.85 5.78 -24.01
CA LYS A 728 -2.61 6.01 -22.77
C LYS A 728 -2.58 4.79 -21.85
N LYS A 729 -1.87 4.92 -20.72
CA LYS A 729 -1.71 3.88 -19.71
C LYS A 729 -1.11 2.58 -20.26
N VAL A 730 -0.38 2.65 -21.38
CA VAL A 730 0.37 1.51 -21.93
C VAL A 730 1.56 1.25 -21.01
N VAL A 731 1.70 0.00 -20.59
CA VAL A 731 2.70 -0.43 -19.63
C VAL A 731 4.11 -0.25 -20.20
N GLY A 732 5.02 0.31 -19.41
CA GLY A 732 6.42 0.51 -19.79
C GLY A 732 6.71 1.80 -20.59
N LYS A 733 5.70 2.63 -20.88
CA LYS A 733 5.89 3.96 -21.49
C LYS A 733 6.19 5.01 -20.41
N MET A 734 6.97 6.04 -20.76
CA MET A 734 7.30 7.14 -19.87
C MET A 734 6.26 8.24 -20.00
N LYS A 735 5.50 8.48 -18.94
CA LYS A 735 4.58 9.60 -18.83
C LYS A 735 5.36 10.85 -18.40
N ASP A 736 5.07 11.99 -19.01
CA ASP A 736 5.49 13.28 -18.46
C ASP A 736 4.54 13.72 -17.34
N GLU A 737 5.05 13.87 -16.13
CA GLU A 737 4.27 14.17 -14.93
C GLU A 737 3.84 15.63 -14.85
N THR A 738 4.40 16.53 -15.67
CA THR A 738 3.95 17.93 -15.73
C THR A 738 2.93 18.19 -16.84
N ASN A 739 2.56 17.16 -17.61
CA ASN A 739 1.57 17.24 -18.70
C ASN A 739 1.87 18.38 -19.70
N GLY A 740 3.15 18.62 -19.99
CA GLY A 740 3.59 19.70 -20.89
C GLY A 740 3.70 21.08 -20.24
N ASP A 741 3.44 21.22 -18.94
CA ASP A 741 3.72 22.47 -18.21
C ASP A 741 5.23 22.59 -17.93
N PRO A 742 5.93 23.61 -18.47
CA PRO A 742 7.37 23.75 -18.31
C PRO A 742 7.77 23.94 -16.84
N VAL A 743 8.70 23.11 -16.35
CA VAL A 743 9.28 23.24 -15.01
C VAL A 743 10.27 24.41 -15.00
N THR A 744 10.14 25.31 -14.03
CA THR A 744 11.01 26.47 -13.84
C THR A 744 12.22 26.13 -12.96
N THR A 745 11.98 25.54 -11.79
CA THR A 745 13.00 25.28 -10.77
C THR A 745 12.81 23.92 -10.11
N PHE A 746 13.93 23.31 -9.72
CA PHE A 746 13.98 22.05 -8.96
C PHE A 746 14.96 22.17 -7.79
N VAL A 747 14.56 21.65 -6.63
CA VAL A 747 15.40 21.52 -5.44
C VAL A 747 15.24 20.13 -4.80
N GLY A 748 16.36 19.46 -4.55
CA GLY A 748 16.43 18.12 -3.98
C GLY A 748 17.32 18.06 -2.76
N LEU A 749 16.75 17.79 -1.58
CA LEU A 749 17.53 17.74 -0.34
C LEU A 749 18.13 16.37 -0.10
N ARG A 750 17.33 15.31 -0.28
CA ARG A 750 17.73 13.89 -0.14
C ARG A 750 16.68 12.99 -0.76
N ALA A 751 16.94 11.68 -0.84
CA ALA A 751 15.98 10.73 -1.40
C ALA A 751 14.56 10.89 -0.79
N LYS A 752 13.55 11.08 -1.66
CA LYS A 752 12.13 11.29 -1.30
C LYS A 752 11.86 12.61 -0.56
N MET A 753 12.73 13.61 -0.72
CA MET A 753 12.61 14.94 -0.18
C MET A 753 13.08 15.98 -1.20
N TYR A 754 12.13 16.51 -1.97
CA TYR A 754 12.39 17.44 -3.08
C TYR A 754 11.16 18.30 -3.36
N SER A 755 11.35 19.41 -4.08
CA SER A 755 10.29 20.27 -4.58
C SER A 755 10.63 20.82 -5.97
N PHE A 756 9.61 21.12 -6.77
CA PHE A 756 9.75 21.79 -8.06
C PHE A 756 8.53 22.67 -8.35
N GLN A 757 8.72 23.68 -9.19
CA GLN A 757 7.69 24.59 -9.66
C GLN A 757 7.59 24.54 -11.19
N THR A 758 6.40 24.86 -11.71
CA THR A 758 6.16 25.04 -13.14
C THR A 758 5.67 26.44 -13.44
N LYS A 759 5.71 26.80 -14.72
CA LYS A 759 5.25 28.10 -15.22
C LYS A 759 3.79 28.39 -14.87
N HIS A 760 2.89 27.42 -15.01
CA HIS A 760 1.46 27.64 -14.75
C HIS A 760 1.04 27.34 -13.29
N GLY A 761 1.99 27.40 -12.36
CA GLY A 761 1.72 27.41 -10.92
C GLY A 761 1.61 26.04 -10.25
N LEU A 762 1.99 24.95 -10.92
CA LEU A 762 2.09 23.65 -10.27
C LEU A 762 3.30 23.68 -9.31
N ASN A 763 3.03 23.61 -8.01
CA ASN A 763 4.05 23.52 -6.97
C ASN A 763 3.99 22.15 -6.27
N VAL A 764 4.93 21.28 -6.63
CA VAL A 764 5.04 19.93 -6.06
C VAL A 764 6.04 19.93 -4.91
N ARG A 765 5.60 19.43 -3.76
CA ARG A 765 6.41 19.24 -2.56
C ARG A 765 6.37 17.78 -2.13
N LYS A 766 7.53 17.16 -1.95
CA LYS A 766 7.68 15.82 -1.38
C LYS A 766 8.59 15.89 -0.17
N ALA A 767 8.10 15.41 0.97
CA ALA A 767 8.88 15.32 2.20
C ALA A 767 8.50 14.05 2.96
N LYS A 768 9.26 12.97 2.75
CA LYS A 768 8.99 11.70 3.43
C LYS A 768 9.04 11.89 4.96
N GLY A 769 7.94 11.55 5.61
CA GLY A 769 7.79 11.64 7.06
C GLY A 769 7.06 12.89 7.53
N VAL A 770 6.83 13.89 6.67
CA VAL A 770 6.01 15.08 6.99
C VAL A 770 4.54 14.77 6.68
N THR A 771 3.60 15.21 7.54
CA THR A 771 2.17 15.05 7.29
C THR A 771 1.71 15.91 6.11
N LYS A 772 0.65 15.49 5.42
CA LYS A 772 0.14 16.21 4.25
C LYS A 772 -0.27 17.65 4.60
N SER A 773 -0.94 17.87 5.73
CA SER A 773 -1.37 19.20 6.18
C SER A 773 -0.19 20.16 6.34
N VAL A 774 0.81 19.76 7.11
CA VAL A 774 2.03 20.55 7.34
C VAL A 774 2.77 20.83 6.03
N ARG A 775 2.93 19.81 5.17
CA ARG A 775 3.60 19.98 3.88
C ARG A 775 2.86 20.93 2.95
N ASP A 776 1.53 20.90 2.95
CA ASP A 776 0.74 21.68 1.99
C ASP A 776 0.54 23.12 2.47
N GLN A 777 0.56 23.37 3.80
CA GLN A 777 0.25 24.68 4.40
C GLN A 777 1.44 25.40 5.05
N ASP A 778 2.39 24.68 5.66
CA ASP A 778 3.48 25.29 6.45
C ASP A 778 4.84 25.21 5.74
N ILE A 779 4.93 24.55 4.59
CA ILE A 779 6.18 24.36 3.84
C ILE A 779 5.94 24.72 2.38
N ASP A 780 6.68 25.69 1.85
CA ASP A 780 6.63 26.07 0.45
C ASP A 780 7.87 25.58 -0.33
N HIS A 781 8.08 26.08 -1.54
CA HIS A 781 9.25 25.73 -2.35
C HIS A 781 10.52 26.45 -1.86
N GLN A 782 10.37 27.69 -1.38
CA GLN A 782 11.47 28.52 -0.90
C GLN A 782 12.09 27.92 0.35
N ASP A 783 11.30 27.32 1.24
CA ASP A 783 11.79 26.59 2.41
C ASP A 783 12.80 25.48 2.05
N TYR A 784 12.63 24.82 0.90
CA TYR A 784 13.58 23.81 0.43
C TYR A 784 14.86 24.45 -0.12
N ILE A 785 14.74 25.58 -0.82
CA ILE A 785 15.87 26.37 -1.31
C ILE A 785 16.69 26.87 -0.12
N ASP A 786 16.04 27.52 0.84
CA ASP A 786 16.67 28.06 2.05
C ASP A 786 17.32 26.94 2.87
N CYS A 787 16.63 25.81 3.06
CA CYS A 787 17.20 24.63 3.72
C CYS A 787 18.51 24.17 3.03
N LEU A 788 18.54 24.16 1.69
CA LEU A 788 19.71 23.74 0.92
C LEU A 788 20.86 24.75 1.06
N PHE A 789 20.60 26.03 0.81
CA PHE A 789 21.63 27.07 0.70
C PHE A 789 22.09 27.62 2.06
N ASN A 790 21.15 27.82 3.00
CA ASN A 790 21.48 28.30 4.35
C ASN A 790 22.04 27.19 5.24
N LYS A 791 21.90 25.92 4.81
CA LYS A 791 22.39 24.74 5.54
C LYS A 791 21.72 24.61 6.91
N GLU A 792 20.42 24.83 6.95
CA GLU A 792 19.61 24.80 8.17
C GLU A 792 18.56 23.70 8.13
N ILE A 793 18.15 23.24 9.32
CA ILE A 793 17.07 22.27 9.47
C ILE A 793 15.77 22.99 9.82
N SER A 794 14.69 22.60 9.14
CA SER A 794 13.35 23.08 9.49
C SER A 794 12.67 22.08 10.42
N ARG A 795 11.87 22.57 11.36
CA ARG A 795 11.05 21.77 12.27
C ARG A 795 9.61 22.26 12.20
N ASN A 796 8.68 21.33 12.18
CA ASN A 796 7.26 21.66 12.23
C ASN A 796 6.54 20.71 13.20
N VAL A 797 5.54 21.25 13.89
CA VAL A 797 4.64 20.48 14.75
C VAL A 797 3.61 19.78 13.88
N MET A 798 3.49 18.47 14.07
CA MET A 798 2.51 17.64 13.37
C MET A 798 1.57 17.00 14.37
N GLU A 799 0.28 17.17 14.16
CA GLU A 799 -0.73 16.48 14.95
C GLU A 799 -1.08 15.12 14.34
N SER A 800 -1.16 14.10 15.19
CA SER A 800 -1.58 12.76 14.77
C SER A 800 -2.25 12.01 15.90
N ILE A 801 -3.29 11.23 15.55
CA ILE A 801 -3.91 10.28 16.48
C ILE A 801 -2.94 9.12 16.71
N ARG A 802 -2.63 8.84 17.97
CA ARG A 802 -1.76 7.72 18.38
C ARG A 802 -2.31 7.07 19.64
N SER A 803 -2.07 5.77 19.76
CA SER A 803 -2.41 5.01 20.95
C SER A 803 -1.18 4.74 21.82
N ASP A 804 -1.38 4.77 23.14
CA ASP A 804 -0.47 4.20 24.14
C ASP A 804 -1.25 3.20 24.99
N LYS A 805 -0.87 1.93 24.96
CA LYS A 805 -1.58 0.80 25.59
C LYS A 805 -3.08 0.79 25.24
N HIS A 806 -3.40 0.96 23.95
CA HIS A 806 -4.76 1.11 23.42
C HIS A 806 -5.56 2.33 23.91
N VAL A 807 -4.97 3.26 24.67
CA VAL A 807 -5.60 4.55 24.98
C VAL A 807 -5.23 5.55 23.88
N PHE A 808 -6.22 6.14 23.23
CA PHE A 808 -5.98 7.10 22.15
C PHE A 808 -5.80 8.52 22.63
N TYR A 809 -4.82 9.16 22.04
CA TYR A 809 -4.55 10.58 22.19
C TYR A 809 -4.39 11.24 20.82
N LEU A 810 -4.88 12.47 20.72
CA LEU A 810 -4.41 13.41 19.73
C LEU A 810 -3.06 13.92 20.22
N LYS A 811 -1.98 13.67 19.48
CA LYS A 811 -0.62 14.06 19.89
C LYS A 811 -0.04 15.11 18.95
N ALA A 812 0.53 16.17 19.51
CA ALA A 812 1.41 17.10 18.81
C ALA A 812 2.85 16.59 18.85
N ILE A 813 3.50 16.49 17.69
CA ILE A 813 4.85 15.95 17.54
C ILE A 813 5.71 16.98 16.80
N ASN A 814 6.64 17.60 17.52
CA ASN A 814 7.65 18.45 16.91
C ASN A 814 8.81 17.59 16.38
N LYS A 815 9.10 17.69 15.08
CA LYS A 815 10.22 16.96 14.48
C LYS A 815 10.79 17.69 13.27
N VAL A 816 12.02 17.32 12.90
CA VAL A 816 12.69 17.80 11.69
C VAL A 816 11.85 17.45 10.46
N SER A 817 11.45 18.48 9.72
CA SER A 817 10.67 18.38 8.48
C SER A 817 11.58 18.39 7.25
N LEU A 818 12.51 19.34 7.17
CA LEU A 818 13.50 19.47 6.11
C LEU A 818 14.92 19.37 6.66
N SER A 819 15.84 18.79 5.89
CA SER A 819 17.25 18.69 6.26
C SER A 819 18.13 18.62 5.01
N PRO A 820 19.24 19.40 4.96
CA PRO A 820 20.16 19.40 3.83
C PRO A 820 21.17 18.26 3.90
N TYR A 821 21.07 17.36 4.89
CA TYR A 821 21.96 16.22 5.03
C TYR A 821 21.52 15.04 4.14
N ASP A 822 22.41 14.61 3.24
CA ASP A 822 22.29 13.37 2.47
C ASP A 822 23.60 12.57 2.54
N ASP A 823 23.46 11.26 2.70
CA ASP A 823 24.53 10.28 2.88
C ASP A 823 24.40 9.11 1.88
N LYS A 824 23.49 9.21 0.90
CA LYS A 824 23.41 8.27 -0.22
C LYS A 824 24.46 8.50 -1.29
N ARG A 825 24.98 9.72 -1.39
CA ARG A 825 26.00 10.14 -2.36
C ARG A 825 26.97 11.08 -1.68
N LEU A 826 28.13 11.27 -2.30
CA LEU A 826 29.10 12.24 -1.84
C LEU A 826 28.67 13.63 -2.33
N VAL A 827 28.29 14.51 -1.40
CA VAL A 827 27.92 15.90 -1.72
C VAL A 827 29.17 16.77 -1.72
N CYS A 828 29.40 17.51 -2.81
CA CYS A 828 30.55 18.40 -2.97
C CYS A 828 30.38 19.66 -2.10
N ASP A 829 31.44 20.47 -2.01
CA ASP A 829 31.45 21.66 -1.14
C ASP A 829 30.49 22.76 -1.58
N ASP A 830 30.11 22.79 -2.87
CA ASP A 830 29.04 23.64 -3.41
C ASP A 830 27.66 23.31 -2.85
N GLY A 831 27.51 22.15 -2.19
CA GLY A 831 26.24 21.67 -1.65
C GLY A 831 25.23 21.20 -2.70
N ILE A 832 25.55 21.31 -3.99
CA ILE A 832 24.65 21.05 -5.14
C ILE A 832 25.07 19.81 -5.91
N THR A 833 26.35 19.73 -6.25
CA THR A 833 26.92 18.66 -7.08
C THR A 833 27.15 17.42 -6.22
N THR A 834 26.82 16.24 -6.75
CA THR A 834 27.03 14.98 -6.02
C THR A 834 27.66 13.90 -6.89
N TYR A 835 28.56 13.13 -6.31
CA TYR A 835 29.17 11.97 -6.94
C TYR A 835 28.73 10.67 -6.30
N ALA A 836 28.62 9.63 -7.12
CA ALA A 836 28.41 8.27 -6.61
C ALA A 836 29.65 7.83 -5.85
N TYR A 837 29.48 7.06 -4.77
CA TYR A 837 30.63 6.48 -4.08
C TYR A 837 31.43 5.60 -5.05
N GLY A 838 32.76 5.75 -5.04
CA GLY A 838 33.68 5.05 -5.96
C GLY A 838 34.00 5.81 -7.24
N ASP A 839 33.36 6.96 -7.49
CA ASP A 839 33.73 7.83 -8.60
C ASP A 839 35.20 8.25 -8.48
N TYR A 840 35.97 8.17 -9.57
CA TYR A 840 37.42 8.42 -9.49
C TYR A 840 37.70 9.91 -9.22
N ARG A 841 36.74 10.79 -9.55
CA ARG A 841 36.85 12.22 -9.30
C ARG A 841 36.97 12.54 -7.81
N ILE A 842 36.44 11.68 -6.95
CA ILE A 842 36.49 11.84 -5.48
C ILE A 842 37.93 11.73 -4.95
N ASN A 843 38.76 10.87 -5.54
CA ASN A 843 40.14 10.67 -5.09
C ASN A 843 41.12 11.69 -5.70
N ASN A 844 40.69 12.38 -6.75
CA ASN A 844 41.47 13.39 -7.47
C ASN A 844 41.04 14.83 -7.12
N SER A 845 40.15 15.01 -6.13
CA SER A 845 39.63 16.33 -5.68
C SER A 845 40.19 16.75 -4.34
#